data_AF-A0A7S3TDX2-F1
#
_entry.id   AF-A0A7S3TDX2-F1
#
_cell.length_a   1.000
_cell.length_b   1.000
_cell.length_c   1.000
_cell.angle_alpha   90.00
_cell.angle_beta   90.00
_cell.angle_gamma   90.00
#
_symmetry.space_group_name_H-M   'P 1'
#
loop_
_entity.id
_entity.type
_entity.pdbx_description
1 polymer ?
#
loop_
_entity_poly.entity_id
_entity_poly.type
_entity_poly.pdbx_seq_one_letter_code
_entity_poly.pdbx_strand_id
1 'polypeptide(L)'
;DSRYVQSQWSARRVAPVHGAEFAPHRSTVPSTHPHHHRMRIRKLLDAPLGVEVLDLPDVSKATDGQIKQIFDAMQGEDGCGVLCVRGQDLPPVALQEALFKFARYFGAPLKYERWPGQSPGVEGCPYLALLGNYRARKDNDLGVRCKQGEHIGEFKPAQNVVEEWHTDGSFLQSPKAAICLYAPLALEDALPPAGAATRFASPARLYDTLDDEEKARLDGLGSVHSWESFMRHLEARDPGRPKVTAQDIAAKPDCIYPLVRTHPDTGRRALFLNPKNTKRVVRLGASWPETCDDPAPPDGLPTDADGVAFVKSLAQRVIDTGVYAHQWQRGDLVLWDNRQLMHAAAPFDADKFERLLFRAEFSGEPVLHWPIDAPVASLTTRPPSHPLQSPCDFYLAARPESVAWGYIDPKRGAQLVVSDGATVAIDTVTSGGPACLPCDEEGGGSAGGGGGSSWQTPSALHEIHLRVQQDRIGVHVLTGPVFVRGAAPGDVLRVDVLEVALLADWAWTMSRPYGGALEWRQPPHLRHTRLDAKAGVARPPWGGELDLRPFFGVMATAPPVGFGRQSSIPPRNEFGGNLDCKELVAGSTLYLPVHVAGAMFVVGDGHARQGDGECCGTALETCLAGAFRLSVVKPSVPPSLPVGGPRAGVRAPLARPRAETDGALITLACAMRVDDAASAALEAMLDWLGELRPALDRRDAYMLLSVAGDVHVTQLVNGTSRGCHVVLQKRCLPPADGEAGPAAAVAT
;
A
#
# COMPACT_ATOMS: atom_id res chain seq x y z
N ASP A 1 -39.78 -8.38 -28.02
CA ASP A 1 -39.72 -8.41 -29.49
C ASP A 1 -38.29 -8.40 -29.98
N SER A 2 -38.09 -8.97 -31.16
CA SER A 2 -36.85 -9.53 -31.68
C SER A 2 -35.96 -8.58 -32.51
N ARG A 3 -34.66 -8.94 -32.60
CA ARG A 3 -33.69 -8.76 -33.73
C ARG A 3 -32.76 -7.53 -33.79
N TYR A 4 -31.48 -7.80 -33.46
CA TYR A 4 -30.28 -7.71 -34.32
C TYR A 4 -30.44 -7.18 -35.77
N VAL A 5 -29.50 -6.34 -36.24
CA VAL A 5 -28.68 -6.53 -37.48
C VAL A 5 -27.53 -5.50 -37.57
N GLN A 6 -26.30 -6.01 -37.80
CA GLN A 6 -25.09 -5.35 -38.29
C GLN A 6 -25.13 -5.10 -39.81
N SER A 7 -24.43 -4.09 -40.34
CA SER A 7 -23.83 -4.13 -41.70
C SER A 7 -22.89 -2.92 -41.90
N GLN A 8 -21.83 -2.90 -42.71
CA GLN A 8 -21.04 -3.92 -43.43
C GLN A 8 -19.75 -3.24 -43.93
N TRP A 9 -18.65 -4.01 -43.97
CA TRP A 9 -17.51 -3.79 -44.85
C TRP A 9 -17.84 -4.32 -46.25
N SER A 10 -17.35 -3.65 -47.31
CA SER A 10 -17.33 -4.21 -48.66
C SER A 10 -15.98 -3.99 -49.34
N ALA A 11 -15.35 -5.09 -49.71
CA ALA A 11 -14.15 -5.19 -50.53
C ALA A 11 -14.45 -5.06 -52.03
N ARG A 12 -13.47 -4.61 -52.83
CA ARG A 12 -13.35 -4.94 -54.26
C ARG A 12 -11.94 -5.49 -54.54
N ARG A 13 -11.89 -6.56 -55.34
CA ARG A 13 -10.73 -7.36 -55.73
C ARG A 13 -10.23 -7.03 -57.15
N VAL A 14 -9.03 -7.57 -57.43
CA VAL A 14 -8.41 -8.02 -58.71
C VAL A 14 -7.47 -6.98 -59.39
N ALA A 15 -6.30 -7.27 -59.98
CA ALA A 15 -5.16 -8.22 -59.84
C ALA A 15 -3.97 -7.66 -60.73
N PRO A 16 -2.85 -8.35 -61.06
CA PRO A 16 -1.48 -7.86 -60.80
C PRO A 16 -0.60 -7.61 -62.05
N VAL A 17 0.49 -6.83 -61.92
CA VAL A 17 1.64 -6.87 -62.87
C VAL A 17 2.96 -6.67 -62.13
N HIS A 18 3.93 -7.51 -62.50
CA HIS A 18 5.31 -7.60 -62.02
C HIS A 18 6.19 -6.37 -62.27
N GLY A 19 7.16 -6.16 -61.37
CA GLY A 19 8.58 -6.10 -61.78
C GLY A 19 9.28 -4.73 -61.78
N ALA A 20 10.50 -4.79 -61.23
CA ALA A 20 11.66 -3.92 -61.45
C ALA A 20 12.01 -2.88 -60.36
N GLU A 21 13.25 -3.04 -59.91
CA GLU A 21 14.05 -2.30 -58.95
C GLU A 21 14.24 -0.83 -59.30
N PHE A 22 14.37 0.06 -58.30
CA PHE A 22 15.16 1.28 -58.43
C PHE A 22 15.80 1.70 -57.10
N ALA A 23 17.13 1.85 -57.15
CA ALA A 23 18.00 2.44 -56.13
C ALA A 23 17.82 3.98 -56.06
N PRO A 24 18.34 4.66 -55.02
CA PRO A 24 17.83 5.96 -54.58
C PRO A 24 18.54 7.15 -55.25
N HIS A 25 17.76 8.13 -55.73
CA HIS A 25 18.28 9.45 -56.06
C HIS A 25 18.01 10.45 -54.93
N ARG A 26 19.10 11.01 -54.41
CA ARG A 26 19.13 12.16 -53.48
C ARG A 26 18.40 13.36 -54.11
N SER A 27 17.52 13.98 -53.33
CA SER A 27 17.08 15.36 -53.53
C SER A 27 17.42 16.16 -52.27
N THR A 28 18.29 17.14 -52.44
CA THR A 28 18.71 18.14 -51.45
C THR A 28 17.89 19.41 -51.65
N VAL A 29 16.92 19.65 -50.77
CA VAL A 29 16.41 21.00 -50.45
C VAL A 29 16.19 21.07 -48.93
N PRO A 30 16.67 22.10 -48.22
CA PRO A 30 16.65 22.13 -46.76
C PRO A 30 15.24 22.48 -46.25
N SER A 31 14.64 21.55 -45.52
CA SER A 31 13.45 21.81 -44.70
C SER A 31 13.88 22.60 -43.47
N THR A 32 13.47 23.86 -43.38
CA THR A 32 13.50 24.67 -42.16
C THR A 32 12.30 24.30 -41.29
N HIS A 33 12.37 23.12 -40.67
CA HIS A 33 11.55 22.78 -39.51
C HIS A 33 12.48 22.75 -38.29
N PRO A 34 12.12 23.40 -37.17
CA PRO A 34 12.91 23.28 -35.95
C PRO A 34 12.98 21.79 -35.60
N HIS A 35 14.18 21.24 -35.56
CA HIS A 35 14.41 19.88 -35.13
C HIS A 35 13.86 19.74 -33.70
N HIS A 36 12.67 19.17 -33.55
CA HIS A 36 12.26 18.59 -32.29
C HIS A 36 13.25 17.44 -32.03
N HIS A 37 14.27 17.71 -31.22
CA HIS A 37 15.20 16.69 -30.75
C HIS A 37 14.39 15.60 -30.06
N ARG A 38 14.21 14.47 -30.74
CA ARG A 38 13.45 13.34 -30.21
C ARG A 38 14.36 12.62 -29.22
N MET A 39 13.95 12.62 -27.95
CA MET A 39 14.60 11.87 -26.87
C MET A 39 14.97 10.46 -27.35
N ARG A 40 16.24 10.08 -27.19
CA ARG A 40 16.75 8.74 -27.53
C ARG A 40 17.09 7.97 -26.25
N ILE A 41 16.73 6.70 -26.22
CA ILE A 41 17.05 5.79 -25.11
C ILE A 41 17.84 4.61 -25.69
N ARG A 42 18.97 4.26 -25.08
CA ARG A 42 19.75 3.07 -25.45
C ARG A 42 20.33 2.38 -24.22
N LYS A 43 20.69 1.10 -24.34
CA LYS A 43 21.36 0.35 -23.27
C LYS A 43 22.77 0.87 -23.01
N LEU A 44 23.21 0.79 -21.76
CA LEU A 44 24.61 0.98 -21.38
C LEU A 44 25.43 -0.22 -21.86
N LEU A 45 26.53 0.04 -22.57
CA LEU A 45 27.23 -0.96 -23.40
C LEU A 45 28.10 -1.93 -22.60
N ASP A 46 28.73 -1.49 -21.51
CA ASP A 46 29.79 -2.26 -20.81
C ASP A 46 29.24 -3.39 -19.92
N ALA A 47 27.97 -3.29 -19.51
CA ALA A 47 27.14 -4.33 -18.93
C ALA A 47 25.70 -3.77 -18.94
N PRO A 48 24.70 -4.42 -19.58
CA PRO A 48 23.37 -3.82 -19.75
C PRO A 48 22.53 -3.90 -18.47
N LEU A 49 23.10 -3.39 -17.38
CA LEU A 49 22.46 -3.07 -16.10
C LEU A 49 21.88 -1.66 -16.14
N GLY A 50 21.77 -1.02 -17.30
CA GLY A 50 21.16 0.29 -17.37
C GLY A 50 20.81 0.76 -18.76
N VAL A 51 20.08 1.86 -18.78
CA VAL A 51 19.80 2.64 -19.98
C VAL A 51 20.33 4.06 -19.80
N GLU A 52 20.72 4.67 -20.91
CA GLU A 52 20.99 6.10 -20.97
C GLU A 52 20.00 6.83 -21.88
N VAL A 53 19.62 8.03 -21.43
CA VAL A 53 18.73 8.95 -22.12
C VAL A 53 19.58 10.09 -22.68
N LEU A 54 19.49 10.26 -23.99
CA LEU A 54 20.17 11.28 -24.77
C LEU A 54 19.14 12.24 -25.38
N ASP A 55 19.59 13.44 -25.70
CA ASP A 55 18.79 14.47 -26.37
C ASP A 55 17.51 14.87 -25.60
N LEU A 56 17.54 14.74 -24.26
CA LEU A 56 16.57 15.32 -23.34
C LEU A 56 17.25 16.47 -22.60
N PRO A 57 17.09 17.74 -23.02
CA PRO A 57 17.87 18.86 -22.48
C PRO A 57 17.64 19.12 -20.98
N ASP A 58 16.42 18.89 -20.51
CA ASP A 58 16.00 19.22 -19.15
C ASP A 58 14.92 18.24 -18.69
N VAL A 59 15.30 17.27 -17.87
CA VAL A 59 14.38 16.26 -17.33
C VAL A 59 13.34 16.85 -16.37
N SER A 60 13.59 18.01 -15.76
CA SER A 60 12.59 18.72 -14.93
C SER A 60 11.41 19.22 -15.75
N LYS A 61 11.57 19.34 -17.07
CA LYS A 61 10.50 19.75 -18.02
C LYS A 61 9.94 18.57 -18.83
N ALA A 62 10.41 17.35 -18.60
CA ALA A 62 9.89 16.17 -19.29
C ALA A 62 8.40 15.96 -18.99
N THR A 63 7.65 15.58 -20.02
CA THR A 63 6.23 15.22 -19.89
C THR A 63 6.07 13.89 -19.16
N ASP A 64 4.88 13.65 -18.60
CA ASP A 64 4.54 12.39 -17.93
C ASP A 64 4.74 11.17 -18.85
N GLY A 65 4.41 11.30 -20.15
CA GLY A 65 4.63 10.26 -21.14
C GLY A 65 6.12 9.95 -21.36
N GLN A 66 6.98 10.99 -21.39
CA GLN A 66 8.43 10.80 -21.49
C GLN A 66 9.01 10.14 -20.24
N ILE A 67 8.60 10.59 -19.05
CA ILE A 67 9.04 9.98 -17.78
C ILE A 67 8.63 8.51 -17.72
N LYS A 68 7.40 8.18 -18.15
CA LYS A 68 6.96 6.78 -18.25
C LYS A 68 7.83 5.98 -19.20
N GLN A 69 8.11 6.52 -20.40
CA GLN A 69 8.97 5.84 -21.38
C GLN A 69 10.38 5.59 -20.84
N ILE A 70 10.95 6.55 -20.09
CA ILE A 70 12.25 6.41 -19.43
C ILE A 70 12.21 5.29 -18.38
N PHE A 71 11.18 5.29 -17.53
CA PHE A 71 11.03 4.28 -16.48
C PHE A 71 10.79 2.88 -17.06
N ASP A 72 9.89 2.74 -18.04
CA ASP A 72 9.64 1.47 -18.73
C ASP A 72 10.92 0.92 -19.38
N ALA A 73 11.76 1.78 -19.97
CA ALA A 73 13.04 1.36 -20.54
C ALA A 73 14.05 0.91 -19.47
N MET A 74 14.07 1.57 -18.31
CA MET A 74 14.88 1.18 -17.17
C MET A 74 14.46 -0.19 -16.59
N GLN A 75 13.16 -0.49 -16.61
CA GLN A 75 12.54 -1.68 -16.00
C GLN A 75 12.19 -2.79 -16.99
N GLY A 76 12.48 -2.63 -18.29
CA GLY A 76 12.05 -3.54 -19.37
C GLY A 76 12.58 -4.98 -19.23
N GLU A 77 12.42 -5.82 -20.27
CA GLU A 77 12.61 -7.28 -20.21
C GLU A 77 13.91 -7.77 -19.53
N ASP A 78 15.01 -7.01 -19.62
CA ASP A 78 16.29 -7.38 -18.99
C ASP A 78 16.45 -6.89 -17.53
N GLY A 79 15.51 -6.09 -17.03
CA GLY A 79 15.49 -5.44 -15.71
C GLY A 79 16.80 -4.77 -15.37
N CYS A 80 17.15 -3.75 -16.16
CA CYS A 80 18.44 -3.08 -16.10
C CYS A 80 18.65 -2.38 -14.74
N GLY A 81 17.67 -1.61 -14.26
CA GLY A 81 17.69 -1.04 -12.90
C GLY A 81 18.57 0.20 -12.70
N VAL A 82 19.43 0.57 -13.66
CA VAL A 82 20.15 1.87 -13.69
C VAL A 82 19.61 2.75 -14.82
N LEU A 83 19.40 4.03 -14.54
CA LEU A 83 19.04 5.08 -15.47
C LEU A 83 20.11 6.18 -15.43
N CYS A 84 20.61 6.59 -16.59
CA CYS A 84 21.46 7.77 -16.72
C CYS A 84 20.84 8.76 -17.71
N VAL A 85 20.53 9.97 -17.27
CA VAL A 85 20.13 11.08 -18.15
C VAL A 85 21.34 11.98 -18.35
N ARG A 86 21.80 12.11 -19.60
CA ARG A 86 23.04 12.82 -19.94
C ARG A 86 22.81 14.32 -20.13
N GLY A 87 23.85 15.11 -19.90
CA GLY A 87 23.93 16.52 -20.32
C GLY A 87 22.94 17.47 -19.64
N GLN A 88 22.57 17.19 -18.39
CA GLN A 88 21.63 17.99 -17.62
C GLN A 88 22.30 19.21 -16.97
N ASP A 89 21.69 20.39 -17.10
CA ASP A 89 22.09 21.62 -16.39
C ASP A 89 20.98 22.06 -15.42
N LEU A 90 20.89 21.40 -14.27
CA LEU A 90 19.80 21.55 -13.34
C LEU A 90 20.26 22.36 -12.12
N PRO A 91 19.75 23.58 -11.90
CA PRO A 91 19.88 24.22 -10.60
C PRO A 91 19.17 23.36 -9.52
N PRO A 92 19.51 23.51 -8.22
CA PRO A 92 18.97 22.66 -7.17
C PRO A 92 17.43 22.55 -7.14
N VAL A 93 16.72 23.65 -7.43
CA VAL A 93 15.24 23.65 -7.49
C VAL A 93 14.73 22.77 -8.62
N ALA A 94 15.31 22.89 -9.83
CA ALA A 94 14.92 22.08 -10.99
C ALA A 94 15.28 20.60 -10.81
N LEU A 95 16.42 20.30 -10.17
CA LEU A 95 16.76 18.94 -9.78
C LEU A 95 15.68 18.36 -8.85
N GLN A 96 15.28 19.11 -7.82
CA GLN A 96 14.24 18.67 -6.91
C GLN A 96 12.88 18.45 -7.62
N GLU A 97 12.49 19.34 -8.53
CA GLU A 97 11.29 19.17 -9.36
C GLU A 97 11.36 17.92 -10.23
N ALA A 98 12.53 17.61 -10.81
CA ALA A 98 12.74 16.38 -11.56
C ALA A 98 12.52 15.13 -10.69
N LEU A 99 12.97 15.12 -9.44
CA LEU A 99 12.76 14.00 -8.52
C LEU A 99 11.26 13.69 -8.31
N PHE A 100 10.44 14.72 -8.14
CA PHE A 100 8.99 14.55 -7.95
C PHE A 100 8.29 13.90 -9.14
N LYS A 101 8.85 14.01 -10.35
CA LYS A 101 8.30 13.29 -11.52
C LYS A 101 8.51 11.78 -11.42
N PHE A 102 9.63 11.35 -10.85
CA PHE A 102 9.94 9.93 -10.61
C PHE A 102 9.27 9.36 -9.35
N ALA A 103 8.72 10.21 -8.48
CA ALA A 103 8.12 9.80 -7.21
C ALA A 103 6.96 8.79 -7.36
N ARG A 104 6.23 8.86 -8.47
CA ARG A 104 5.13 7.92 -8.76
C ARG A 104 5.60 6.47 -8.95
N TYR A 105 6.89 6.26 -9.23
CA TYR A 105 7.49 4.96 -9.52
C TYR A 105 8.34 4.41 -8.37
N PHE A 106 9.04 5.29 -7.64
CA PHE A 106 9.95 4.89 -6.56
C PHE A 106 9.47 5.29 -5.15
N GLY A 107 8.33 5.98 -5.03
CA GLY A 107 7.83 6.54 -3.78
C GLY A 107 8.22 8.01 -3.56
N ALA A 108 7.78 8.61 -2.46
CA ALA A 108 8.04 10.04 -2.20
C ALA A 108 9.55 10.29 -1.96
N PRO A 109 10.13 11.39 -2.48
CA PRO A 109 11.46 11.81 -2.09
C PRO A 109 11.54 12.03 -0.57
N LEU A 110 12.62 11.58 0.06
CA LEU A 110 12.86 11.69 1.49
C LEU A 110 13.50 13.04 1.82
N LYS A 111 13.01 13.69 2.88
CA LYS A 111 13.63 14.92 3.38
C LYS A 111 15.03 14.60 3.88
N TYR A 112 15.99 15.46 3.56
CA TYR A 112 17.33 15.38 4.10
C TYR A 112 17.31 15.73 5.58
N GLU A 113 17.51 14.73 6.42
CA GLU A 113 17.73 14.89 7.85
C GLU A 113 19.23 14.96 8.11
N ARG A 114 19.69 16.11 8.60
CA ARG A 114 21.10 16.36 8.87
C ARG A 114 21.55 15.59 10.11
N TRP A 115 22.58 14.74 9.95
CA TRP A 115 23.23 14.07 11.07
C TRP A 115 24.41 14.90 11.61
N PRO A 116 24.83 14.69 12.87
CA PRO A 116 26.04 15.31 13.41
C PRO A 116 27.25 15.09 12.48
N GLY A 117 27.93 16.18 12.12
CA GLY A 117 29.10 16.14 11.22
C GLY A 117 28.77 16.21 9.72
N GLN A 118 27.50 16.21 9.31
CA GLN A 118 27.13 16.42 7.91
C GLN A 118 26.91 17.91 7.56
N SER A 119 26.95 18.21 6.26
CA SER A 119 26.73 19.56 5.74
C SER A 119 25.33 20.09 6.04
N PRO A 120 25.13 21.41 6.09
CA PRO A 120 23.81 22.01 6.06
C PRO A 120 23.03 21.56 4.80
N GLY A 121 21.71 21.54 4.89
CA GLY A 121 20.86 21.28 3.73
C GLY A 121 20.96 22.38 2.68
N VAL A 122 20.55 22.05 1.45
CA VAL A 122 20.48 23.02 0.35
C VAL A 122 19.25 23.92 0.56
N GLU A 123 19.46 25.24 0.57
CA GLU A 123 18.44 26.25 0.83
C GLU A 123 17.31 26.16 -0.20
N GLY A 124 16.06 26.09 0.28
CA GLY A 124 14.88 25.88 -0.56
C GLY A 124 14.69 24.46 -1.12
N CYS A 125 15.68 23.58 -0.95
CA CYS A 125 15.65 22.22 -1.49
C CYS A 125 15.80 21.14 -0.40
N PRO A 126 14.76 20.90 0.43
CA PRO A 126 14.86 20.04 1.60
C PRO A 126 15.04 18.54 1.29
N TYR A 127 14.96 18.12 0.02
CA TYR A 127 15.11 16.73 -0.40
C TYR A 127 16.51 16.43 -0.97
N LEU A 128 17.40 17.43 -0.98
CA LEU A 128 18.74 17.32 -1.54
C LEU A 128 19.80 17.33 -0.44
N ALA A 129 20.74 16.39 -0.57
CA ALA A 129 21.98 16.34 0.17
C ALA A 129 23.18 16.49 -0.77
N LEU A 130 24.35 16.78 -0.22
CA LEU A 130 25.60 16.80 -0.97
C LEU A 130 26.50 15.64 -0.52
N LEU A 131 27.11 14.96 -1.48
CA LEU A 131 28.00 13.82 -1.27
C LEU A 131 29.36 14.11 -1.91
N GLY A 132 30.41 14.26 -1.11
CA GLY A 132 31.69 14.76 -1.63
C GLY A 132 32.64 15.35 -0.60
N ASN A 133 33.88 15.62 -1.03
CA ASN A 133 34.94 16.27 -0.24
C ASN A 133 35.22 17.73 -0.65
N TYR A 134 34.23 18.41 -1.20
CA TYR A 134 34.42 19.68 -1.88
C TYR A 134 34.55 20.86 -0.90
N ARG A 135 35.46 21.78 -1.21
CA ARG A 135 35.58 23.06 -0.51
C ARG A 135 34.81 24.15 -1.25
N ALA A 136 33.92 24.84 -0.56
CA ALA A 136 33.13 25.93 -1.12
C ALA A 136 34.05 26.98 -1.79
N ARG A 137 33.78 27.32 -3.05
CA ARG A 137 34.59 28.28 -3.81
C ARG A 137 34.19 29.72 -3.52
N LYS A 138 32.98 29.93 -3.00
CA LYS A 138 32.42 31.22 -2.59
C LYS A 138 31.51 31.05 -1.38
N ASP A 139 31.10 32.16 -0.76
CA ASP A 139 30.08 32.14 0.28
C ASP A 139 28.73 31.70 -0.31
N ASN A 140 27.98 30.91 0.46
CA ASN A 140 26.70 30.32 0.07
C ASN A 140 26.74 29.48 -1.22
N ASP A 141 27.83 28.73 -1.41
CA ASP A 141 28.05 27.99 -2.65
C ASP A 141 27.00 26.91 -2.90
N LEU A 142 26.59 26.74 -4.16
CA LEU A 142 25.61 25.72 -4.60
C LEU A 142 24.30 25.69 -3.80
N GLY A 143 23.92 26.81 -3.18
CA GLY A 143 22.73 26.91 -2.34
C GLY A 143 22.91 26.36 -0.92
N VAL A 144 24.13 26.06 -0.48
CA VAL A 144 24.41 25.66 0.91
C VAL A 144 24.94 26.86 1.67
N ARG A 145 24.37 27.15 2.84
CA ARG A 145 24.88 28.22 3.72
C ARG A 145 26.25 27.82 4.31
N CYS A 146 27.30 28.29 3.67
CA CYS A 146 28.70 28.06 4.02
C CYS A 146 29.55 29.31 3.75
N LYS A 147 30.75 29.35 4.32
CA LYS A 147 31.79 30.32 3.94
C LYS A 147 32.74 29.71 2.90
N GLN A 148 33.34 30.57 2.08
CA GLN A 148 34.41 30.16 1.18
C GLN A 148 35.50 29.37 1.93
N GLY A 149 35.91 28.23 1.36
CA GLY A 149 36.91 27.32 1.91
C GLY A 149 36.36 26.27 2.89
N GLU A 150 35.12 26.41 3.37
CA GLU A 150 34.47 25.40 4.20
C GLU A 150 34.16 24.14 3.40
N HIS A 151 34.26 22.99 4.07
CA HIS A 151 33.95 21.71 3.47
C HIS A 151 32.42 21.52 3.34
N ILE A 152 31.95 21.25 2.13
CA ILE A 152 30.56 20.90 1.84
C ILE A 152 30.48 19.55 1.13
N GLY A 153 29.48 18.77 1.49
CA GLY A 153 29.34 17.37 1.12
C GLY A 153 29.73 16.40 2.24
N GLU A 154 29.15 15.21 2.17
CA GLU A 154 29.54 14.08 3.00
C GLU A 154 30.64 13.29 2.28
N PHE A 155 31.88 13.42 2.75
CA PHE A 155 32.97 12.57 2.30
C PHE A 155 33.24 11.50 3.33
N LYS A 156 33.36 10.27 2.85
CA LYS A 156 33.72 9.12 3.66
C LYS A 156 35.02 8.58 3.07
N PRO A 157 36.21 8.90 3.61
CA PRO A 157 37.46 8.35 3.13
C PRO A 157 37.47 6.85 3.34
N ALA A 158 37.68 6.06 2.29
CA ALA A 158 37.93 4.65 2.45
C ALA A 158 39.38 4.54 2.96
N GLN A 159 39.59 4.46 4.28
CA GLN A 159 40.93 4.26 4.84
C GLN A 159 41.56 2.93 4.38
N ASN A 160 40.76 2.03 3.80
CA ASN A 160 41.17 0.79 3.16
C ASN A 160 40.63 0.72 1.73
N VAL A 161 41.42 0.18 0.80
CA VAL A 161 41.18 0.04 -0.66
C VAL A 161 39.96 -0.84 -1.02
N VAL A 162 39.12 -1.20 -0.06
CA VAL A 162 38.04 -2.19 -0.23
C VAL A 162 36.71 -1.48 -0.52
N GLU A 163 36.06 -1.89 -1.60
CA GLU A 163 34.74 -1.40 -1.98
C GLU A 163 33.65 -1.94 -1.05
N GLU A 164 32.84 -1.02 -0.50
CA GLU A 164 31.72 -1.38 0.37
C GLU A 164 30.44 -1.56 -0.46
N TRP A 165 30.21 -2.76 -0.97
CA TRP A 165 28.98 -3.12 -1.67
C TRP A 165 27.78 -3.15 -0.71
N HIS A 166 26.68 -2.49 -1.06
CA HIS A 166 25.51 -2.41 -0.18
C HIS A 166 24.20 -2.08 -0.92
N THR A 167 23.11 -2.17 -0.17
CA THR A 167 21.77 -1.69 -0.52
C THR A 167 21.38 -0.59 0.45
N ASP A 168 21.06 0.60 -0.06
CA ASP A 168 20.88 1.80 0.76
C ASP A 168 19.65 1.69 1.70
N GLY A 169 19.84 2.04 2.97
CA GLY A 169 18.76 2.06 3.96
C GLY A 169 18.12 0.71 4.25
N SER A 170 18.80 -0.41 3.97
CA SER A 170 18.23 -1.75 4.14
C SER A 170 17.88 -2.13 5.58
N PHE A 171 18.31 -1.36 6.59
CA PHE A 171 17.92 -1.50 8.00
C PHE A 171 16.66 -0.69 8.38
N LEU A 172 16.08 0.07 7.44
CA LEU A 172 14.85 0.83 7.68
C LEU A 172 13.65 -0.03 7.34
N GLN A 173 12.58 0.02 8.15
CA GLN A 173 11.32 -0.71 7.91
C GLN A 173 10.77 -0.53 6.48
N SER A 174 10.98 0.66 5.90
CA SER A 174 10.79 0.93 4.47
C SER A 174 12.15 1.29 3.86
N PRO A 175 12.89 0.30 3.32
CA PRO A 175 14.18 0.54 2.67
C PRO A 175 14.06 1.55 1.54
N LYS A 176 15.15 2.26 1.22
CA LYS A 176 15.13 3.26 0.16
C LYS A 176 14.98 2.56 -1.20
N ALA A 177 13.88 2.79 -1.91
CA ALA A 177 13.62 2.11 -3.18
C ALA A 177 14.57 2.57 -4.31
N ALA A 178 14.96 3.84 -4.30
CA ALA A 178 15.91 4.37 -5.27
C ALA A 178 16.76 5.48 -4.68
N ILE A 179 17.88 5.73 -5.35
CA ILE A 179 18.78 6.85 -5.09
C ILE A 179 19.02 7.55 -6.42
N CYS A 180 19.07 8.88 -6.35
CA CYS A 180 19.48 9.73 -7.45
C CYS A 180 20.77 10.45 -7.06
N LEU A 181 21.75 10.40 -7.95
CA LEU A 181 22.97 11.20 -7.88
C LEU A 181 23.06 12.09 -9.12
N TYR A 182 23.44 13.36 -8.92
CA TYR A 182 23.58 14.33 -10.01
C TYR A 182 24.94 15.04 -9.93
N ALA A 183 25.62 15.12 -11.07
CA ALA A 183 26.87 15.86 -11.27
C ALA A 183 26.60 17.18 -12.02
N PRO A 184 26.51 18.33 -11.34
CA PRO A 184 26.27 19.62 -11.98
C PRO A 184 27.26 19.99 -13.08
N LEU A 185 26.80 20.64 -14.15
CA LEU A 185 27.69 21.23 -15.16
C LEU A 185 28.57 22.35 -14.60
N ALA A 186 28.05 23.09 -13.62
CA ALA A 186 28.73 24.21 -12.96
C ALA A 186 29.98 23.80 -12.16
N LEU A 187 30.17 22.50 -11.90
CA LEU A 187 31.32 21.97 -11.19
C LEU A 187 32.44 21.59 -12.17
N GLU A 188 33.37 22.50 -12.41
CA GLU A 188 34.44 22.29 -13.41
C GLU A 188 35.56 21.35 -12.92
N ASP A 189 35.87 21.36 -11.62
CA ASP A 189 37.04 20.70 -11.02
C ASP A 189 36.70 19.74 -9.85
N ALA A 190 35.40 19.47 -9.63
CA ALA A 190 34.90 18.63 -8.54
C ALA A 190 34.42 17.24 -9.01
N LEU A 191 35.03 16.71 -10.07
CA LEU A 191 34.93 15.31 -10.50
C LEU A 191 36.35 14.79 -10.77
N PRO A 192 36.81 13.74 -10.07
CA PRO A 192 38.14 13.18 -10.29
C PRO A 192 38.29 12.64 -11.73
N PRO A 193 39.45 12.82 -12.39
CA PRO A 193 39.68 12.34 -13.76
C PRO A 193 39.79 10.80 -13.85
N ALA A 194 40.02 10.13 -12.72
CA ALA A 194 40.06 8.68 -12.61
C ALA A 194 39.58 8.24 -11.20
N GLY A 195 39.02 7.04 -11.11
CA GLY A 195 38.40 6.53 -9.87
C GLY A 195 36.98 7.08 -9.66
N ALA A 196 36.48 7.04 -8.42
CA ALA A 196 35.21 7.67 -8.02
C ALA A 196 33.92 7.23 -8.76
N ALA A 197 34.01 6.20 -9.60
CA ALA A 197 32.88 5.62 -10.31
C ALA A 197 31.84 5.08 -9.32
N THR A 198 30.56 5.16 -9.70
CA THR A 198 29.51 4.41 -9.00
C THR A 198 29.35 3.06 -9.69
N ARG A 199 29.57 1.98 -8.94
CA ARG A 199 29.53 0.60 -9.44
C ARG A 199 28.22 -0.05 -9.06
N PHE A 200 27.64 -0.83 -9.97
CA PHE A 200 26.36 -1.51 -9.81
C PHE A 200 26.48 -2.99 -10.18
N ALA A 201 25.82 -3.85 -9.40
CA ALA A 201 25.70 -5.27 -9.64
C ALA A 201 24.25 -5.71 -9.39
N SER A 202 23.79 -6.75 -10.08
CA SER A 202 22.39 -7.16 -10.06
C SER A 202 22.18 -8.49 -9.34
N PRO A 203 21.64 -8.46 -8.10
CA PRO A 203 21.17 -9.67 -7.42
C PRO A 203 20.12 -10.45 -8.20
N ALA A 204 19.33 -9.80 -9.06
CA ALA A 204 18.35 -10.45 -9.92
C ALA A 204 19.01 -11.34 -10.98
N ARG A 205 20.12 -10.89 -11.59
CA ARG A 205 20.89 -11.71 -12.54
C ARG A 205 21.47 -12.95 -11.91
N LEU A 206 22.03 -12.85 -10.69
CA LEU A 206 22.49 -14.03 -9.98
C LEU A 206 21.32 -15.01 -9.77
N TYR A 207 20.19 -14.51 -9.26
CA TYR A 207 19.01 -15.32 -8.99
C TYR A 207 18.54 -16.10 -10.22
N ASP A 208 18.52 -15.47 -11.41
CA ASP A 208 18.10 -16.11 -12.66
C ASP A 208 19.00 -17.29 -13.05
N THR A 209 20.29 -17.23 -12.69
CA THR A 209 21.29 -18.29 -12.98
C THR A 209 21.31 -19.45 -11.99
N LEU A 210 20.63 -19.33 -10.84
CA LEU A 210 20.59 -20.38 -9.82
C LEU A 210 19.73 -21.57 -10.29
N ASP A 211 20.11 -22.78 -9.90
CA ASP A 211 19.27 -23.97 -10.08
C ASP A 211 18.09 -23.97 -9.09
N ASP A 212 17.12 -24.86 -9.35
CA ASP A 212 15.87 -24.91 -8.56
C ASP A 212 16.11 -25.34 -7.11
N GLU A 213 17.14 -26.15 -6.85
CA GLU A 213 17.51 -26.59 -5.50
C GLU A 213 18.05 -25.42 -4.68
N GLU A 214 18.96 -24.63 -5.26
CA GLU A 214 19.50 -23.44 -4.60
C GLU A 214 18.43 -22.35 -4.45
N LYS A 215 17.56 -22.15 -5.45
CA LYS A 215 16.39 -21.24 -5.33
C LYS A 215 15.48 -21.64 -4.17
N ALA A 216 15.10 -22.91 -4.09
CA ALA A 216 14.25 -23.43 -3.01
C ALA A 216 14.93 -23.27 -1.64
N ARG A 217 16.24 -23.50 -1.56
CA ARG A 217 17.03 -23.29 -0.34
C ARG A 217 17.04 -21.82 0.10
N LEU A 218 17.19 -20.88 -0.82
CA LEU A 218 17.25 -19.45 -0.53
C LEU A 218 15.86 -18.85 -0.21
N ASP A 219 14.79 -19.37 -0.82
CA ASP A 219 13.41 -18.92 -0.62
C ASP A 219 12.94 -19.04 0.82
N GLY A 220 13.42 -20.07 1.53
CA GLY A 220 13.12 -20.29 2.95
C GLY A 220 13.98 -19.47 3.91
N LEU A 221 14.79 -18.52 3.44
CA LEU A 221 15.72 -17.77 4.28
C LEU A 221 15.36 -16.28 4.39
N GLY A 222 15.69 -15.70 5.55
CA GLY A 222 15.61 -14.27 5.82
C GLY A 222 16.97 -13.69 6.20
N SER A 223 17.22 -12.43 5.82
CA SER A 223 18.40 -11.65 6.24
C SER A 223 18.00 -10.63 7.29
N VAL A 224 18.73 -10.60 8.41
CA VAL A 224 18.53 -9.62 9.49
C VAL A 224 19.44 -8.42 9.24
N HIS A 225 18.87 -7.27 8.92
CA HIS A 225 19.60 -6.01 8.70
C HIS A 225 19.51 -5.13 9.95
N SER A 226 20.67 -4.75 10.48
CA SER A 226 20.76 -4.06 11.76
C SER A 226 21.29 -2.64 11.61
N TRP A 227 20.55 -1.68 12.16
CA TRP A 227 21.04 -0.30 12.27
C TRP A 227 22.23 -0.22 13.22
N GLU A 228 22.23 -0.99 14.30
CA GLU A 228 23.36 -1.09 15.23
C GLU A 228 24.61 -1.61 14.51
N SER A 229 24.53 -2.71 13.76
CA SER A 229 25.68 -3.23 13.00
C SER A 229 26.20 -2.19 12.00
N PHE A 230 25.30 -1.45 11.34
CA PHE A 230 25.68 -0.36 10.45
C PHE A 230 26.41 0.77 11.20
N MET A 231 25.94 1.18 12.37
CA MET A 231 26.59 2.23 13.16
C MET A 231 27.93 1.79 13.71
N ARG A 232 28.05 0.59 14.27
CA ARG A 232 29.32 0.04 14.75
C ARG A 232 30.36 -0.06 13.64
N HIS A 233 29.94 -0.41 12.42
CA HIS A 233 30.80 -0.36 11.23
C HIS A 233 31.31 1.05 10.95
N LEU A 234 30.45 2.08 11.12
CA LEU A 234 30.86 3.48 10.95
C LEU A 234 31.76 3.98 12.09
N GLU A 235 31.53 3.57 13.33
CA GLU A 235 32.39 3.89 14.49
C GLU A 235 33.79 3.29 14.34
N ALA A 236 33.88 2.04 13.86
CA ALA A 236 35.17 1.39 13.60
C ALA A 236 36.00 2.12 12.52
N ARG A 237 35.31 2.81 11.60
CA ARG A 237 35.91 3.59 10.51
C ARG A 237 36.30 5.00 10.92
N ASP A 238 35.50 5.63 11.78
CA ASP A 238 35.74 6.98 12.29
C ASP A 238 35.56 6.98 13.82
N PRO A 239 36.66 6.73 14.57
CA PRO A 239 36.61 6.70 16.03
C PRO A 239 36.20 8.03 16.69
N GLY A 240 36.21 9.14 15.95
CA GLY A 240 35.77 10.46 16.42
C GLY A 240 34.26 10.69 16.32
N ARG A 241 33.52 9.76 15.71
CA ARG A 241 32.07 9.82 15.58
C ARG A 241 31.38 9.66 16.95
N PRO A 242 30.26 10.37 17.21
CA PRO A 242 29.47 10.14 18.41
C PRO A 242 29.06 8.67 18.54
N LYS A 243 29.31 8.08 19.72
CA LYS A 243 28.94 6.70 20.00
C LYS A 243 27.44 6.55 20.11
N VAL A 244 26.92 5.47 19.55
CA VAL A 244 25.51 5.12 19.65
C VAL A 244 25.15 4.78 21.10
N THR A 245 24.01 5.30 21.58
CA THR A 245 23.50 4.99 22.92
C THR A 245 22.58 3.76 22.91
N ALA A 246 22.39 3.13 24.06
CA ALA A 246 21.41 2.04 24.19
C ALA A 246 19.97 2.48 23.82
N GLN A 247 19.63 3.75 24.07
CA GLN A 247 18.34 4.33 23.68
C GLN A 247 18.20 4.45 22.16
N ASP A 248 19.27 4.81 21.45
CA ASP A 248 19.27 4.88 19.99
C ASP A 248 19.10 3.49 19.34
N ILE A 249 19.71 2.47 19.93
CA ILE A 249 19.57 1.07 19.51
C ILE A 249 18.13 0.61 19.70
N ALA A 250 17.55 0.87 20.87
CA ALA A 250 16.17 0.52 21.17
C ALA A 250 15.14 1.22 20.25
N ALA A 251 15.44 2.44 19.79
CA ALA A 251 14.59 3.20 18.89
C ALA A 251 14.63 2.71 17.42
N LYS A 252 15.61 1.86 17.05
CA LYS A 252 15.82 1.39 15.67
C LYS A 252 16.08 -0.13 15.67
N PRO A 253 15.03 -0.93 15.91
CA PRO A 253 15.16 -2.38 15.98
C PRO A 253 15.63 -2.98 14.65
N ASP A 254 16.23 -4.17 14.73
CA ASP A 254 16.64 -4.93 13.56
C ASP A 254 15.44 -5.24 12.67
N CYS A 255 15.65 -5.21 11.36
CA CYS A 255 14.63 -5.56 10.39
C CYS A 255 15.00 -6.88 9.72
N ILE A 256 14.07 -7.83 9.66
CA ILE A 256 14.26 -9.07 8.91
C ILE A 256 13.54 -8.97 7.57
N TYR A 257 14.20 -9.41 6.52
CA TYR A 257 13.67 -9.43 5.16
C TYR A 257 13.83 -10.81 4.54
N PRO A 258 12.91 -11.26 3.68
CA PRO A 258 13.18 -12.40 2.82
C PRO A 258 14.48 -12.21 2.06
N LEU A 259 15.35 -13.23 2.12
CA LEU A 259 16.61 -13.22 1.39
C LEU A 259 16.34 -13.19 -0.13
N VAL A 260 15.25 -13.83 -0.56
CA VAL A 260 14.70 -13.72 -1.92
C VAL A 260 13.46 -12.86 -1.89
N ARG A 261 13.50 -11.73 -2.59
CA ARG A 261 12.43 -10.75 -2.68
C ARG A 261 11.82 -10.73 -4.08
N THR A 262 10.51 -10.48 -4.16
CA THR A 262 9.82 -10.17 -5.41
C THR A 262 9.73 -8.66 -5.62
N HIS A 263 10.15 -8.17 -6.78
CA HIS A 263 10.09 -6.77 -7.16
C HIS A 263 8.62 -6.35 -7.36
N PRO A 264 8.14 -5.28 -6.70
CA PRO A 264 6.71 -4.96 -6.64
C PRO A 264 6.11 -4.54 -7.98
N ASP A 265 6.89 -3.91 -8.86
CA ASP A 265 6.39 -3.38 -10.14
C ASP A 265 6.56 -4.36 -11.31
N THR A 266 7.53 -5.28 -11.21
CA THR A 266 7.93 -6.16 -12.33
C THR A 266 7.68 -7.64 -12.04
N GLY A 267 7.47 -8.02 -10.79
CA GLY A 267 7.34 -9.42 -10.36
C GLY A 267 8.64 -10.22 -10.41
N ARG A 268 9.77 -9.62 -10.84
CA ARG A 268 11.07 -10.31 -10.92
C ARG A 268 11.60 -10.63 -9.53
N ARG A 269 12.18 -11.81 -9.36
CA ARG A 269 12.79 -12.24 -8.10
C ARG A 269 14.26 -11.82 -8.04
N ALA A 270 14.71 -11.37 -6.89
CA ALA A 270 16.09 -10.93 -6.66
C ALA A 270 16.53 -11.21 -5.23
N LEU A 271 17.82 -11.39 -5.01
CA LEU A 271 18.36 -11.47 -3.64
C LEU A 271 18.36 -10.08 -2.99
N PHE A 272 17.87 -9.96 -1.76
CA PHE A 272 17.93 -8.73 -0.98
C PHE A 272 19.08 -8.81 0.03
N LEU A 273 20.23 -8.26 -0.36
CA LEU A 273 21.50 -8.43 0.34
C LEU A 273 22.06 -7.09 0.83
N ASN A 274 22.69 -7.11 2.01
CA ASN A 274 23.55 -6.02 2.44
C ASN A 274 24.73 -6.53 3.29
N PRO A 275 25.90 -6.80 2.69
CA PRO A 275 27.03 -7.37 3.41
C PRO A 275 27.65 -6.43 4.47
N LYS A 276 27.24 -5.16 4.51
CA LYS A 276 27.71 -4.16 5.48
C LYS A 276 26.92 -4.17 6.78
N ASN A 277 25.63 -4.48 6.74
CA ASN A 277 24.74 -4.35 7.91
C ASN A 277 23.90 -5.60 8.20
N THR A 278 24.08 -6.68 7.44
CA THR A 278 23.55 -7.98 7.83
C THR A 278 24.19 -8.39 9.16
N LYS A 279 23.34 -8.66 10.15
CA LYS A 279 23.71 -9.18 11.47
C LYS A 279 23.77 -10.71 11.47
N ARG A 280 22.77 -11.37 10.85
CA ARG A 280 22.68 -12.83 10.71
C ARG A 280 21.66 -13.24 9.63
N VAL A 281 21.59 -14.54 9.36
CA VAL A 281 20.61 -15.18 8.45
C VAL A 281 19.75 -16.13 9.26
N VAL A 282 18.46 -16.19 8.95
CA VAL A 282 17.46 -16.97 9.67
C VAL A 282 16.65 -17.84 8.72
N ARG A 283 16.08 -18.95 9.20
CA ARG A 283 15.02 -19.66 8.47
C ARG A 283 13.69 -18.93 8.64
N LEU A 284 12.97 -18.78 7.54
CA LEU A 284 11.57 -18.38 7.53
C LEU A 284 10.73 -19.65 7.64
N GLY A 285 10.03 -19.82 8.76
CA GLY A 285 9.07 -20.93 8.93
C GLY A 285 7.73 -20.65 8.24
N ALA A 286 6.74 -21.53 8.45
CA ALA A 286 5.34 -21.25 8.13
C ALA A 286 4.77 -20.07 8.96
N SER A 287 5.42 -19.76 10.08
CA SER A 287 5.32 -18.52 10.84
C SER A 287 6.70 -17.86 10.95
N TRP A 288 6.80 -16.53 10.88
CA TRP A 288 8.08 -15.86 11.15
C TRP A 288 8.41 -15.84 12.65
N PRO A 289 9.69 -15.66 12.98
CA PRO A 289 10.15 -15.45 14.35
C PRO A 289 9.48 -14.24 15.01
N GLU A 290 9.02 -14.42 16.25
CA GLU A 290 8.35 -13.38 17.03
C GLU A 290 9.32 -12.27 17.47
N THR A 291 10.61 -12.58 17.60
CA THR A 291 11.65 -11.60 17.95
C THR A 291 12.94 -11.81 17.14
N CYS A 292 13.80 -10.79 17.14
CA CYS A 292 15.17 -10.87 16.63
C CYS A 292 16.07 -11.79 17.46
N ASP A 293 15.57 -12.41 18.53
CA ASP A 293 16.37 -13.14 19.52
C ASP A 293 16.34 -14.66 19.34
N ASP A 294 15.46 -15.26 18.53
CA ASP A 294 15.61 -16.67 18.14
C ASP A 294 14.89 -17.06 16.85
N PRO A 295 15.66 -17.43 15.81
CA PRO A 295 15.43 -18.69 15.13
C PRO A 295 16.72 -19.49 15.05
N ALA A 296 16.63 -20.81 15.20
CA ALA A 296 17.73 -21.70 14.91
C ALA A 296 18.38 -21.34 13.55
N PRO A 297 19.72 -21.18 13.48
CA PRO A 297 20.39 -21.01 12.20
C PRO A 297 20.07 -22.21 11.29
N PRO A 298 20.11 -22.05 9.95
CA PRO A 298 19.80 -23.15 9.04
C PRO A 298 20.62 -24.41 9.37
N ASP A 299 20.03 -25.60 9.23
CA ASP A 299 20.76 -26.87 9.40
C ASP A 299 22.09 -26.80 8.62
N GLY A 300 23.22 -26.80 9.34
CA GLY A 300 24.57 -26.73 8.76
C GLY A 300 25.29 -25.36 8.79
N LEU A 301 24.69 -24.28 9.28
CA LEU A 301 25.40 -22.99 9.52
C LEU A 301 25.66 -22.76 11.04
N PRO A 302 26.92 -22.83 11.51
CA PRO A 302 27.26 -22.47 12.88
C PRO A 302 27.29 -20.94 13.12
N THR A 303 26.57 -20.43 14.12
CA THR A 303 26.71 -19.03 14.65
C THR A 303 26.31 -17.87 13.70
N ASP A 304 26.21 -16.64 14.25
CA ASP A 304 25.94 -15.41 13.47
C ASP A 304 27.05 -15.08 12.45
N ALA A 305 28.30 -15.44 12.76
CA ALA A 305 29.45 -15.17 11.90
C ALA A 305 29.34 -15.88 10.55
N ASP A 306 28.84 -17.11 10.53
CA ASP A 306 28.71 -17.89 9.29
C ASP A 306 27.55 -17.38 8.43
N GLY A 307 26.48 -16.84 9.04
CA GLY A 307 25.41 -16.15 8.33
C GLY A 307 25.91 -14.86 7.63
N VAL A 308 26.74 -14.08 8.30
CA VAL A 308 27.38 -12.89 7.70
C VAL A 308 28.34 -13.29 6.58
N ALA A 309 29.15 -14.33 6.79
CA ALA A 309 30.04 -14.86 5.75
C ALA A 309 29.25 -15.38 4.54
N PHE A 310 28.09 -16.01 4.76
CA PHE A 310 27.19 -16.47 3.72
C PHE A 310 26.60 -15.31 2.89
N VAL A 311 26.14 -14.22 3.51
CA VAL A 311 25.68 -13.05 2.75
C VAL A 311 26.81 -12.39 1.97
N LYS A 312 28.02 -12.35 2.53
CA LYS A 312 29.21 -11.85 1.82
C LYS A 312 29.58 -12.72 0.62
N SER A 313 29.47 -14.05 0.71
CA SER A 313 29.74 -14.93 -0.43
C SER A 313 28.68 -14.81 -1.52
N LEU A 314 27.40 -14.65 -1.16
CA LEU A 314 26.34 -14.33 -2.12
C LEU A 314 26.57 -12.98 -2.80
N ALA A 315 26.94 -11.94 -2.04
CA ALA A 315 27.29 -10.64 -2.60
C ALA A 315 28.46 -10.71 -3.58
N GLN A 316 29.49 -11.53 -3.29
CA GLN A 316 30.58 -11.76 -4.24
C GLN A 316 30.10 -12.46 -5.52
N ARG A 317 29.26 -13.49 -5.41
CA ARG A 317 28.65 -14.13 -6.58
C ARG A 317 27.82 -13.16 -7.42
N VAL A 318 27.12 -12.21 -6.79
CA VAL A 318 26.39 -11.14 -7.48
C VAL A 318 27.34 -10.28 -8.30
N ILE A 319 28.48 -9.88 -7.71
CA ILE A 319 29.53 -9.10 -8.38
C ILE A 319 30.10 -9.88 -9.58
N ASP A 320 30.30 -11.18 -9.42
CA ASP A 320 30.86 -12.06 -10.46
C ASP A 320 29.92 -12.22 -11.67
N THR A 321 28.62 -11.92 -11.54
CA THR A 321 27.67 -11.87 -12.68
C THR A 321 27.88 -10.68 -13.62
N GLY A 322 28.76 -9.74 -13.23
CA GLY A 322 29.11 -8.56 -14.00
C GLY A 322 28.75 -7.27 -13.28
N VAL A 323 29.65 -6.29 -13.41
CA VAL A 323 29.53 -4.96 -12.79
C VAL A 323 29.47 -3.89 -13.87
N TYR A 324 28.48 -3.00 -13.76
CA TYR A 324 28.49 -1.75 -14.49
C TYR A 324 29.16 -0.67 -13.64
N ALA A 325 30.23 -0.06 -14.14
CA ALA A 325 30.92 1.06 -13.48
C ALA A 325 30.60 2.36 -14.21
N HIS A 326 29.76 3.20 -13.60
CA HIS A 326 29.42 4.50 -14.15
C HIS A 326 30.57 5.49 -13.96
N GLN A 327 31.25 5.80 -15.06
CA GLN A 327 32.22 6.88 -15.13
C GLN A 327 31.48 8.21 -15.24
N TRP A 328 31.59 9.02 -14.19
CA TRP A 328 30.87 10.27 -14.06
C TRP A 328 31.34 11.30 -15.08
N GLN A 329 30.38 11.89 -15.78
CA GLN A 329 30.56 13.09 -16.59
C GLN A 329 29.73 14.22 -15.98
N ARG A 330 30.18 15.45 -16.23
CA ARG A 330 29.38 16.62 -15.86
C ARG A 330 28.04 16.59 -16.61
N GLY A 331 26.97 16.88 -15.88
CA GLY A 331 25.60 16.84 -16.35
C GLY A 331 24.95 15.46 -16.27
N ASP A 332 25.63 14.44 -15.76
CA ASP A 332 24.99 13.14 -15.55
C ASP A 332 24.03 13.19 -14.36
N LEU A 333 22.79 12.79 -14.61
CA LEU A 333 21.83 12.41 -13.57
C LEU A 333 21.66 10.90 -13.60
N VAL A 334 22.13 10.22 -12.55
CA VAL A 334 22.05 8.77 -12.42
C VAL A 334 21.04 8.41 -11.34
N LEU A 335 20.06 7.61 -11.70
CA LEU A 335 19.07 7.06 -10.78
C LEU A 335 19.13 5.54 -10.86
N TRP A 336 19.05 4.86 -9.73
CA TRP A 336 19.04 3.39 -9.71
C TRP A 336 18.04 2.83 -8.72
N ASP A 337 17.58 1.61 -9.01
CA ASP A 337 16.60 0.88 -8.23
C ASP A 337 17.27 -0.08 -7.24
N ASN A 338 17.31 0.32 -5.96
CA ASN A 338 17.86 -0.48 -4.87
C ASN A 338 17.08 -1.79 -4.62
N ARG A 339 15.86 -1.94 -5.15
CA ARG A 339 15.05 -3.14 -4.95
C ARG A 339 15.60 -4.33 -5.75
N GLN A 340 16.47 -4.08 -6.73
CA GLN A 340 17.07 -5.09 -7.61
C GLN A 340 18.57 -4.87 -7.90
N LEU A 341 19.22 -3.92 -7.24
CA LEU A 341 20.64 -3.61 -7.41
C LEU A 341 21.36 -3.43 -6.07
N MET A 342 22.61 -3.90 -6.04
CA MET A 342 23.61 -3.49 -5.06
C MET A 342 24.58 -2.51 -5.72
N HIS A 343 25.17 -1.63 -4.92
CA HIS A 343 26.12 -0.66 -5.43
C HIS A 343 27.29 -0.40 -4.48
N ALA A 344 28.37 0.16 -5.04
CA ALA A 344 29.55 0.60 -4.32
C ALA A 344 30.15 1.86 -4.97
N ALA A 345 30.84 2.67 -4.19
CA ALA A 345 31.66 3.76 -4.71
C ALA A 345 33.11 3.26 -4.89
N ALA A 346 33.67 3.44 -6.08
CA ALA A 346 35.07 3.16 -6.32
C ALA A 346 35.95 4.20 -5.60
N PRO A 347 37.13 3.81 -5.08
CA PRO A 347 38.05 4.75 -4.45
C PRO A 347 38.58 5.79 -5.45
N PHE A 348 39.05 6.92 -4.92
CA PHE A 348 39.82 7.92 -5.65
C PHE A 348 40.83 8.59 -4.71
N ASP A 349 41.83 9.24 -5.27
CA ASP A 349 42.86 9.97 -4.52
C ASP A 349 42.26 11.30 -4.00
N ALA A 350 41.69 11.25 -2.79
CA ALA A 350 41.00 12.38 -2.17
C ALA A 350 41.95 13.42 -1.57
N ASP A 351 43.25 13.13 -1.51
CA ASP A 351 44.29 14.11 -1.17
C ASP A 351 44.62 15.00 -2.37
N LYS A 352 44.42 14.49 -3.60
CA LYS A 352 44.68 15.23 -4.85
C LYS A 352 43.43 15.80 -5.52
N PHE A 353 42.29 15.13 -5.40
CA PHE A 353 41.09 15.48 -6.14
C PHE A 353 39.89 15.70 -5.21
N GLU A 354 38.99 16.57 -5.64
CA GLU A 354 37.68 16.75 -5.02
C GLU A 354 36.58 16.08 -5.85
N ARG A 355 35.53 15.66 -5.17
CA ARG A 355 34.30 15.12 -5.76
C ARG A 355 33.11 15.78 -5.10
N LEU A 356 32.10 16.16 -5.88
CA LEU A 356 30.80 16.56 -5.34
C LEU A 356 29.65 16.09 -6.24
N LEU A 357 28.66 15.45 -5.62
CA LEU A 357 27.41 15.08 -6.25
C LEU A 357 26.23 15.53 -5.39
N PHE A 358 25.14 15.94 -6.02
CA PHE A 358 23.85 16.05 -5.36
C PHE A 358 23.28 14.65 -5.16
N ARG A 359 22.72 14.39 -3.99
CA ARG A 359 22.07 13.13 -3.62
C ARG A 359 20.62 13.38 -3.26
N ALA A 360 19.75 12.51 -3.75
CA ALA A 360 18.38 12.39 -3.29
C ALA A 360 17.99 10.91 -3.13
N GLU A 361 16.98 10.69 -2.32
CA GLU A 361 16.58 9.36 -1.89
C GLU A 361 15.06 9.23 -1.98
N PHE A 362 14.58 8.06 -2.38
CA PHE A 362 13.16 7.77 -2.49
C PHE A 362 12.75 6.76 -1.42
N SER A 363 11.66 7.05 -0.71
CA SER A 363 11.06 6.13 0.25
C SER A 363 10.56 4.89 -0.48
N GLY A 364 11.08 3.72 -0.16
CA GLY A 364 10.49 2.49 -0.68
C GLY A 364 9.23 2.10 0.08
N GLU A 365 8.66 1.00 -0.38
CA GLU A 365 7.64 0.25 0.33
C GLU A 365 8.22 -0.52 1.53
N PRO A 366 7.40 -0.77 2.56
CA PRO A 366 7.67 -1.88 3.47
C PRO A 366 7.87 -3.14 2.64
N VAL A 367 9.02 -3.78 2.78
CA VAL A 367 9.29 -5.05 2.09
C VAL A 367 8.41 -6.10 2.76
N LEU A 368 7.24 -6.33 2.16
CA LEU A 368 6.24 -7.36 2.51
C LEU A 368 6.27 -7.78 3.98
N HIS A 369 5.40 -7.13 4.76
CA HIS A 369 5.09 -7.47 6.13
C HIS A 369 5.00 -8.98 6.35
N TRP A 370 5.94 -9.48 7.12
CA TRP A 370 5.56 -10.26 8.29
C TRP A 370 6.15 -9.53 9.50
N PRO A 371 5.36 -9.19 10.52
CA PRO A 371 5.85 -8.28 11.54
C PRO A 371 6.75 -9.06 12.49
N ILE A 372 8.01 -8.67 12.51
CA ILE A 372 8.73 -8.57 13.77
C ILE A 372 8.25 -7.30 14.43
N ASP A 373 8.01 -7.43 15.72
CA ASP A 373 7.47 -6.43 16.62
C ASP A 373 8.20 -5.09 16.53
N ALA A 374 7.77 -4.23 15.60
CA ALA A 374 7.72 -2.82 15.90
C ALA A 374 6.51 -2.65 16.83
N PRO A 375 6.65 -1.94 17.98
CA PRO A 375 5.54 -1.68 18.86
C PRO A 375 4.50 -0.90 18.08
N VAL A 376 3.48 -1.60 17.64
CA VAL A 376 2.29 -0.96 17.13
C VAL A 376 1.62 -0.34 18.34
N ALA A 377 1.50 0.98 18.30
CA ALA A 377 1.08 1.91 19.35
C ALA A 377 0.67 1.26 20.68
N SER A 378 1.36 1.66 21.76
CA SER A 378 0.97 1.54 23.17
C SER A 378 -0.45 1.02 23.32
N LEU A 379 -0.63 -0.17 23.92
CA LEU A 379 -1.91 -0.61 24.49
C LEU A 379 -2.60 0.61 25.08
N THR A 380 -3.52 1.23 24.33
CA THR A 380 -4.39 2.20 24.95
C THR A 380 -5.22 1.31 25.84
N THR A 381 -5.11 1.49 27.15
CA THR A 381 -6.07 0.87 28.03
C THR A 381 -7.41 1.46 27.67
N ARG A 382 -8.37 0.59 27.34
CA ARG A 382 -9.74 1.02 27.10
C ARG A 382 -10.20 1.80 28.33
N PRO A 383 -10.70 3.04 28.21
CA PRO A 383 -11.05 3.83 29.37
C PRO A 383 -12.13 3.12 30.19
N PRO A 384 -12.15 3.21 31.53
CA PRO A 384 -13.15 2.54 32.36
C PRO A 384 -14.60 2.91 32.02
N SER A 385 -14.81 4.10 31.47
CA SER A 385 -16.11 4.62 31.03
C SER A 385 -16.47 4.26 29.58
N HIS A 386 -15.68 3.42 28.92
CA HIS A 386 -15.95 3.02 27.54
C HIS A 386 -17.25 2.21 27.44
N PRO A 387 -18.10 2.43 26.42
CA PRO A 387 -19.44 1.84 26.39
C PRO A 387 -19.47 0.33 26.09
N LEU A 388 -18.50 -0.18 25.32
CA LEU A 388 -18.39 -1.63 25.04
C LEU A 388 -18.22 -2.44 26.33
N GLN A 389 -19.04 -3.47 26.50
CA GLN A 389 -19.02 -4.38 27.64
C GLN A 389 -18.12 -5.60 27.39
N SER A 390 -18.03 -6.05 26.15
CA SER A 390 -17.24 -7.23 25.77
C SER A 390 -15.77 -7.07 26.16
N PRO A 391 -15.13 -8.09 26.76
CA PRO A 391 -13.68 -8.09 26.89
C PRO A 391 -13.05 -8.17 25.49
N CYS A 392 -11.98 -7.41 25.27
CA CYS A 392 -11.20 -7.49 24.06
C CYS A 392 -9.72 -7.59 24.42
N ASP A 393 -8.97 -8.39 23.66
CA ASP A 393 -7.52 -8.57 23.82
C ASP A 393 -6.77 -7.26 23.52
N PHE A 394 -7.29 -6.48 22.56
CA PHE A 394 -6.70 -5.22 22.12
C PHE A 394 -7.73 -4.09 22.05
N TYR A 395 -7.25 -2.85 22.09
CA TYR A 395 -8.05 -1.66 21.87
C TYR A 395 -7.30 -0.67 20.96
N LEU A 396 -7.98 -0.20 19.91
CA LEU A 396 -7.49 0.79 18.96
C LEU A 396 -8.43 2.00 18.96
N ALA A 397 -8.01 3.07 19.62
CA ALA A 397 -8.74 4.34 19.62
C ALA A 397 -8.65 5.04 18.26
N ALA A 398 -9.70 5.75 17.85
CA ALA A 398 -9.66 6.70 16.74
C ALA A 398 -8.84 7.93 17.16
N ARG A 399 -7.71 8.16 16.51
CA ARG A 399 -6.78 9.29 16.77
C ARG A 399 -6.17 9.75 15.45
N PRO A 400 -5.59 10.96 15.38
CA PRO A 400 -4.96 11.46 14.16
C PRO A 400 -3.93 10.50 13.55
N GLU A 401 -3.22 9.74 14.39
CA GLU A 401 -2.20 8.78 13.95
C GLU A 401 -2.82 7.47 13.44
N SER A 402 -3.95 7.05 14.03
CA SER A 402 -4.59 5.75 13.76
C SER A 402 -5.67 5.80 12.68
N VAL A 403 -6.01 6.97 12.13
CA VAL A 403 -7.04 7.12 11.09
C VAL A 403 -6.47 7.58 9.73
N ALA A 404 -7.16 7.19 8.66
CA ALA A 404 -7.03 7.82 7.34
C ALA A 404 -8.35 8.47 6.96
N TRP A 405 -8.31 9.63 6.32
CA TRP A 405 -9.52 10.36 5.96
C TRP A 405 -9.69 10.43 4.44
N GLY A 406 -10.68 9.71 3.93
CA GLY A 406 -11.13 9.72 2.55
C GLY A 406 -10.56 8.60 1.66
N TYR A 407 -9.71 7.72 2.19
CA TYR A 407 -9.06 6.70 1.37
C TYR A 407 -8.69 5.41 2.11
N ILE A 408 -8.50 4.35 1.32
CA ILE A 408 -7.90 3.07 1.73
C ILE A 408 -6.64 2.88 0.87
N ASP A 409 -5.48 2.66 1.50
CA ASP A 409 -4.19 2.60 0.81
C ASP A 409 -3.46 1.29 1.16
N PRO A 410 -3.10 0.46 0.17
CA PRO A 410 -2.43 -0.82 0.42
C PRO A 410 -1.00 -0.67 0.97
N LYS A 411 -0.45 0.56 0.94
CA LYS A 411 0.88 0.88 1.46
C LYS A 411 0.83 1.51 2.86
N ARG A 412 -0.35 1.75 3.43
CA ARG A 412 -0.46 2.35 4.78
C ARG A 412 0.00 1.35 5.83
N GLY A 413 0.95 1.77 6.69
CA GLY A 413 1.47 0.93 7.77
C GLY A 413 0.40 0.60 8.83
N ALA A 414 0.54 -0.57 9.45
CA ALA A 414 -0.40 -1.07 10.46
C ALA A 414 -0.43 -0.18 11.71
N GLN A 415 -1.64 0.05 12.23
CA GLN A 415 -1.92 0.79 13.47
C GLN A 415 -2.27 -0.12 14.65
N LEU A 416 -2.49 -1.41 14.39
CA LEU A 416 -2.47 -2.48 15.39
C LEU A 416 -1.98 -3.77 14.72
N VAL A 417 -1.22 -4.62 15.43
CA VAL A 417 -0.90 -6.00 14.99
C VAL A 417 -1.51 -6.97 16.00
N VAL A 418 -2.26 -7.95 15.51
CA VAL A 418 -2.94 -8.95 16.33
C VAL A 418 -2.73 -10.36 15.79
N SER A 419 -2.90 -11.35 16.66
CA SER A 419 -2.90 -12.76 16.25
C SER A 419 -4.22 -13.16 15.59
N ASP A 420 -4.21 -14.26 14.83
CA ASP A 420 -5.42 -14.90 14.33
C ASP A 420 -6.39 -15.24 15.48
N GLY A 421 -7.65 -14.85 15.35
CA GLY A 421 -8.70 -15.06 16.36
C GLY A 421 -8.72 -14.04 17.49
N ALA A 422 -7.83 -13.05 17.48
CA ALA A 422 -7.80 -12.00 18.48
C ALA A 422 -9.06 -11.13 18.43
N THR A 423 -9.47 -10.66 19.61
CA THR A 423 -10.57 -9.70 19.78
C THR A 423 -10.04 -8.28 19.94
N VAL A 424 -10.63 -7.33 19.20
CA VAL A 424 -10.18 -5.95 19.13
C VAL A 424 -11.36 -5.01 19.31
N ALA A 425 -11.29 -4.12 20.29
CA ALA A 425 -12.17 -2.96 20.37
C ALA A 425 -11.61 -1.85 19.47
N ILE A 426 -12.41 -1.31 18.55
CA ILE A 426 -11.99 -0.24 17.63
C ILE A 426 -12.99 0.90 17.73
N ASP A 427 -12.49 2.11 18.02
CA ASP A 427 -13.30 3.32 17.97
C ASP A 427 -13.29 3.89 16.55
N THR A 428 -14.42 4.46 16.16
CA THR A 428 -14.61 5.16 14.90
C THR A 428 -15.26 6.50 15.15
N VAL A 429 -14.99 7.46 14.27
CA VAL A 429 -15.66 8.75 14.28
C VAL A 429 -16.45 8.92 12.98
N THR A 430 -17.46 9.78 13.04
CA THR A 430 -18.34 10.03 11.88
C THR A 430 -17.58 10.56 10.66
N SER A 431 -18.11 10.31 9.46
CA SER A 431 -17.56 10.70 8.16
C SER A 431 -17.67 12.20 7.83
N GLY A 432 -18.39 12.97 8.65
CA GLY A 432 -18.60 14.41 8.45
C GLY A 432 -17.39 15.26 8.84
N GLY A 433 -17.15 16.34 8.10
CA GLY A 433 -16.21 17.40 8.49
C GLY A 433 -16.77 18.31 9.60
N PRO A 434 -16.05 19.37 10.01
CA PRO A 434 -16.49 20.27 11.09
C PRO A 434 -17.90 20.86 10.90
N ALA A 435 -18.34 21.06 9.66
CA ALA A 435 -19.67 21.57 9.33
C ALA A 435 -20.81 20.59 9.64
N CYS A 436 -20.52 19.32 9.89
CA CYS A 436 -21.49 18.30 10.27
C CYS A 436 -21.69 18.19 11.79
N LEU A 437 -20.88 18.88 12.59
CA LEU A 437 -21.01 18.88 14.05
C LEU A 437 -22.24 19.69 14.49
N PRO A 438 -22.99 19.25 15.52
CA PRO A 438 -24.12 20.01 16.04
C PRO A 438 -23.65 21.31 16.68
N CYS A 439 -24.47 22.35 16.59
CA CYS A 439 -24.24 23.61 17.31
C CYS A 439 -25.23 23.77 18.47
N ASP A 440 -24.86 24.58 19.48
CA ASP A 440 -25.64 24.71 20.72
C ASP A 440 -27.01 25.36 20.51
N GLU A 441 -27.20 26.11 19.43
CA GLU A 441 -28.47 26.77 19.08
C GLU A 441 -29.54 25.78 18.55
N GLU A 442 -29.15 24.59 18.09
CA GLU A 442 -30.09 23.57 17.57
C GLU A 442 -30.79 22.77 18.69
N GLY A 443 -30.34 22.91 19.95
CA GLY A 443 -30.95 22.36 21.13
C GLY A 443 -32.16 23.17 21.60
N GLY A 444 -33.26 23.15 20.85
CA GLY A 444 -34.53 23.78 21.24
C GLY A 444 -35.12 23.19 22.54
N GLY A 445 -34.75 23.77 23.68
CA GLY A 445 -35.35 23.52 25.00
C GLY A 445 -34.96 24.60 26.00
N SER A 446 -35.94 25.37 26.49
CA SER A 446 -35.72 26.53 27.35
C SER A 446 -35.20 26.19 28.75
N ALA A 447 -34.42 27.14 29.29
CA ALA A 447 -34.16 27.47 30.70
C ALA A 447 -32.93 26.85 31.38
N GLY A 448 -31.90 27.69 31.56
CA GLY A 448 -31.16 27.79 32.82
C GLY A 448 -29.72 27.25 32.87
N GLY A 449 -28.75 28.12 32.56
CA GLY A 449 -27.46 28.19 33.26
C GLY A 449 -26.28 27.34 32.76
N GLY A 450 -25.20 28.01 32.37
CA GLY A 450 -23.82 27.48 32.34
C GLY A 450 -23.37 26.90 31.00
N GLY A 451 -22.40 27.56 30.34
CA GLY A 451 -21.90 27.18 29.02
C GLY A 451 -21.19 25.82 28.96
N GLY A 452 -21.59 25.02 27.97
CA GLY A 452 -21.03 23.74 27.55
C GLY A 452 -22.00 23.11 26.54
N SER A 453 -21.50 22.57 25.42
CA SER A 453 -22.38 21.95 24.44
C SER A 453 -23.17 20.80 25.03
N SER A 454 -24.48 20.76 24.81
CA SER A 454 -25.36 19.69 25.32
C SER A 454 -25.24 18.36 24.54
N TRP A 455 -24.36 18.29 23.54
CA TRP A 455 -24.16 17.15 22.66
C TRP A 455 -22.85 16.43 23.02
N GLN A 456 -22.94 15.14 23.32
CA GLN A 456 -21.78 14.31 23.64
C GLN A 456 -21.00 13.99 22.36
N THR A 457 -19.90 14.71 22.14
CA THR A 457 -18.99 14.49 21.00
C THR A 457 -17.64 13.98 21.49
N PRO A 458 -17.12 12.86 20.95
CA PRO A 458 -15.77 12.40 21.28
C PRO A 458 -14.71 13.47 20.98
N SER A 459 -13.84 13.77 21.95
CA SER A 459 -12.77 14.77 21.78
C SER A 459 -11.83 14.45 20.60
N ALA A 460 -11.63 13.15 20.34
CA ALA A 460 -10.83 12.66 19.23
C ALA A 460 -11.32 13.15 17.85
N LEU A 461 -12.63 13.34 17.67
CA LEU A 461 -13.18 13.85 16.40
C LEU A 461 -12.67 15.25 16.10
N HIS A 462 -12.61 16.13 17.10
CA HIS A 462 -12.09 17.48 16.94
C HIS A 462 -10.59 17.48 16.62
N GLU A 463 -9.80 16.63 17.30
CA GLU A 463 -8.37 16.48 17.00
C GLU A 463 -8.13 15.97 15.59
N ILE A 464 -8.93 15.00 15.13
CA ILE A 464 -8.85 14.46 13.76
C ILE A 464 -9.17 15.56 12.75
N HIS A 465 -10.23 16.33 12.96
CA HIS A 465 -10.58 17.47 12.09
C HIS A 465 -9.48 18.52 11.97
N LEU A 466 -8.71 18.74 13.03
CA LEU A 466 -7.61 19.71 13.05
C LEU A 466 -6.30 19.16 12.45
N ARG A 467 -5.99 17.88 12.69
CA ARG A 467 -4.65 17.32 12.45
C ARG A 467 -4.59 16.39 11.24
N VAL A 468 -5.70 15.82 10.81
CA VAL A 468 -5.75 14.89 9.68
C VAL A 468 -6.29 15.63 8.47
N GLN A 469 -5.49 15.68 7.41
CA GLN A 469 -5.94 16.24 6.15
C GLN A 469 -6.85 15.23 5.44
N GLN A 470 -8.10 15.62 5.19
CA GLN A 470 -9.00 14.89 4.31
C GLN A 470 -8.43 14.83 2.88
N ASP A 471 -8.28 13.60 2.35
CA ASP A 471 -7.97 13.40 0.93
C ASP A 471 -9.22 13.70 0.09
N ARG A 472 -9.05 14.42 -1.02
CA ARG A 472 -10.17 14.92 -1.84
C ARG A 472 -10.95 13.82 -2.54
N ILE A 473 -10.45 12.59 -2.54
CA ILE A 473 -11.07 11.46 -3.22
C ILE A 473 -12.19 10.81 -2.41
N GLY A 474 -12.31 11.08 -1.11
CA GLY A 474 -13.37 10.49 -0.28
C GLY A 474 -13.67 11.28 0.98
N VAL A 475 -14.59 10.76 1.80
CA VAL A 475 -15.15 11.51 2.95
C VAL A 475 -15.06 10.76 4.27
N HIS A 476 -14.89 9.44 4.28
CA HIS A 476 -14.97 8.65 5.52
C HIS A 476 -13.66 8.71 6.31
N VAL A 477 -13.77 8.79 7.64
CA VAL A 477 -12.63 8.62 8.56
C VAL A 477 -12.54 7.14 8.93
N LEU A 478 -11.42 6.50 8.61
CA LEU A 478 -11.23 5.05 8.74
C LEU A 478 -10.13 4.74 9.75
N THR A 479 -10.50 4.07 10.85
CA THR A 479 -9.58 3.58 11.88
C THR A 479 -8.92 2.28 11.43
N GLY A 480 -7.63 2.12 11.71
CA GLY A 480 -6.79 0.99 11.25
C GLY A 480 -5.63 1.50 10.38
N PRO A 481 -4.92 0.67 9.61
CA PRO A 481 -5.20 -0.75 9.40
C PRO A 481 -4.77 -1.64 10.57
N VAL A 482 -5.56 -2.66 10.88
CA VAL A 482 -5.20 -3.76 11.79
C VAL A 482 -4.58 -4.88 10.98
N PHE A 483 -3.35 -5.26 11.32
CA PHE A 483 -2.63 -6.38 10.74
C PHE A 483 -2.95 -7.66 11.53
N VAL A 484 -3.43 -8.70 10.84
CA VAL A 484 -3.73 -10.01 11.42
C VAL A 484 -2.64 -11.00 11.04
N ARG A 485 -1.87 -11.49 12.01
CA ARG A 485 -0.78 -12.45 11.79
C ARG A 485 -1.30 -13.70 11.09
N GLY A 486 -0.56 -14.16 10.09
CA GLY A 486 -0.89 -15.34 9.30
C GLY A 486 -1.82 -15.10 8.10
N ALA A 487 -2.42 -13.91 7.95
CA ALA A 487 -3.20 -13.56 6.76
C ALA A 487 -2.27 -13.26 5.57
N ALA A 488 -2.50 -13.89 4.43
CA ALA A 488 -1.74 -13.74 3.20
C ALA A 488 -2.67 -13.52 1.99
N PRO A 489 -2.18 -12.94 0.88
CA PRO A 489 -2.97 -12.81 -0.35
C PRO A 489 -3.58 -14.14 -0.80
N GLY A 490 -4.88 -14.15 -1.10
CA GLY A 490 -5.66 -15.34 -1.42
C GLY A 490 -6.44 -15.93 -0.24
N ASP A 491 -6.11 -15.55 1.00
CA ASP A 491 -6.90 -15.90 2.18
C ASP A 491 -8.20 -15.10 2.27
N VAL A 492 -9.02 -15.45 3.25
CA VAL A 492 -10.23 -14.71 3.62
C VAL A 492 -10.07 -14.22 5.06
N LEU A 493 -10.29 -12.93 5.29
CA LEU A 493 -10.44 -12.39 6.63
C LEU A 493 -11.89 -12.56 7.06
N ARG A 494 -12.11 -13.34 8.11
CA ARG A 494 -13.38 -13.44 8.84
C ARG A 494 -13.40 -12.36 9.92
N VAL A 495 -14.40 -11.51 9.89
CA VAL A 495 -14.65 -10.41 10.82
C VAL A 495 -15.95 -10.71 11.54
N ASP A 496 -15.88 -11.21 12.78
CA ASP A 496 -17.07 -11.32 13.63
C ASP A 496 -17.32 -9.97 14.30
N VAL A 497 -18.48 -9.37 14.09
CA VAL A 497 -18.91 -8.15 14.80
C VAL A 497 -19.56 -8.59 16.11
N LEU A 498 -18.84 -8.50 17.23
CA LEU A 498 -19.27 -9.02 18.52
C LEU A 498 -20.24 -8.06 19.23
N GLU A 499 -19.93 -6.77 19.20
CA GLU A 499 -20.70 -5.72 19.86
C GLU A 499 -20.51 -4.39 19.14
N VAL A 500 -21.55 -3.55 19.11
CA VAL A 500 -21.50 -2.19 18.56
C VAL A 500 -22.15 -1.24 19.57
N ALA A 501 -21.47 -0.15 19.90
CA ALA A 501 -21.95 0.84 20.87
C ALA A 501 -21.80 2.27 20.33
N LEU A 502 -22.71 3.16 20.74
CA LEU A 502 -22.65 4.58 20.41
C LEU A 502 -21.56 5.28 21.25
N LEU A 503 -20.73 6.09 20.59
CA LEU A 503 -19.77 7.01 21.23
C LEU A 503 -20.27 8.45 21.28
N ALA A 504 -21.35 8.76 20.54
CA ALA A 504 -22.02 10.05 20.54
C ALA A 504 -23.52 9.88 20.81
N ASP A 505 -24.15 10.88 21.41
CA ASP A 505 -25.61 10.92 21.66
C ASP A 505 -26.38 11.61 20.52
N TRP A 506 -25.74 11.72 19.36
CA TRP A 506 -26.27 12.37 18.18
C TRP A 506 -25.80 11.71 16.90
N ALA A 507 -26.59 11.91 15.85
CA ALA A 507 -26.24 11.60 14.47
C ALA A 507 -26.56 12.79 13.57
N TRP A 508 -26.01 12.80 12.36
CA TRP A 508 -26.39 13.75 11.33
C TRP A 508 -26.86 13.05 10.06
N THR A 509 -27.70 13.73 9.30
CA THR A 509 -28.15 13.32 7.97
C THR A 509 -28.22 14.55 7.10
N MET A 510 -27.79 14.44 5.83
CA MET A 510 -27.77 15.57 4.92
C MET A 510 -28.33 15.21 3.55
N SER A 511 -29.23 16.06 3.06
CA SER A 511 -29.57 16.09 1.64
C SER A 511 -28.72 17.16 0.93
N ARG A 512 -28.27 16.87 -0.29
CA ARG A 512 -27.48 17.79 -1.12
C ARG A 512 -28.09 17.92 -2.52
N PRO A 513 -28.02 19.09 -3.17
CA PRO A 513 -28.43 19.24 -4.55
C PRO A 513 -27.68 18.24 -5.44
N TYR A 514 -28.41 17.52 -6.28
CA TYR A 514 -27.91 16.46 -7.17
C TYR A 514 -27.16 15.33 -6.45
N GLY A 515 -27.32 15.22 -5.13
CA GLY A 515 -26.84 14.12 -4.31
C GLY A 515 -27.93 13.11 -4.00
N GLY A 516 -27.52 11.88 -3.66
CA GLY A 516 -28.43 10.79 -3.37
C GLY A 516 -28.99 10.10 -4.63
N ALA A 517 -30.09 9.37 -4.46
CA ALA A 517 -30.72 8.55 -5.49
C ALA A 517 -31.67 9.31 -6.42
N LEU A 518 -31.98 10.57 -6.11
CA LEU A 518 -32.94 11.39 -6.85
C LEU A 518 -32.25 12.55 -7.56
N GLU A 519 -32.89 13.09 -8.60
CA GLU A 519 -32.56 14.43 -9.11
C GLU A 519 -33.02 15.51 -8.11
N TRP A 520 -32.44 15.49 -6.91
CA TRP A 520 -32.82 16.35 -5.80
C TRP A 520 -32.30 17.77 -6.07
N ARG A 521 -33.20 18.73 -6.35
CA ARG A 521 -32.82 20.11 -6.73
C ARG A 521 -32.92 21.12 -5.58
N GLN A 522 -33.23 20.66 -4.37
CA GLN A 522 -33.34 21.54 -3.21
C GLN A 522 -31.96 21.91 -2.66
N PRO A 523 -31.80 23.07 -2.02
CA PRO A 523 -30.57 23.47 -1.34
C PRO A 523 -30.09 22.42 -0.32
N PRO A 524 -28.78 22.40 0.02
CA PRO A 524 -28.27 21.50 1.04
C PRO A 524 -29.03 21.68 2.36
N HIS A 525 -29.40 20.58 2.98
CA HIS A 525 -30.11 20.58 4.24
C HIS A 525 -29.55 19.51 5.16
N LEU A 526 -28.84 19.95 6.20
CA LEU A 526 -28.25 19.13 7.26
C LEU A 526 -29.20 19.12 8.46
N ARG A 527 -29.35 17.96 9.10
CA ARG A 527 -30.13 17.81 10.32
C ARG A 527 -29.43 16.89 11.30
N HIS A 528 -29.42 17.29 12.57
CA HIS A 528 -28.97 16.46 13.68
C HIS A 528 -30.14 15.75 14.35
N THR A 529 -29.90 14.51 14.75
CA THR A 529 -30.88 13.62 15.39
C THR A 529 -30.33 13.20 16.74
N ARG A 530 -31.12 13.32 17.82
CA ARG A 530 -30.75 12.80 19.14
C ARG A 530 -30.82 11.28 19.15
N LEU A 531 -29.81 10.64 19.73
CA LEU A 531 -29.71 9.21 19.93
C LEU A 531 -29.83 8.89 21.42
N ASP A 532 -30.72 7.97 21.76
CA ASP A 532 -30.91 7.48 23.11
C ASP A 532 -30.48 6.02 23.18
N ALA A 533 -29.22 5.79 23.54
CA ALA A 533 -28.64 4.45 23.62
C ALA A 533 -29.38 3.56 24.63
N LYS A 534 -29.95 4.13 25.70
CA LYS A 534 -30.64 3.36 26.74
C LYS A 534 -32.02 2.91 26.29
N ALA A 535 -32.76 3.81 25.65
CA ALA A 535 -34.06 3.47 25.07
C ALA A 535 -33.95 2.70 23.75
N GLY A 536 -32.77 2.70 23.11
CA GLY A 536 -32.55 2.02 21.84
C GLY A 536 -33.17 2.74 20.65
N VAL A 537 -33.34 4.07 20.72
CA VAL A 537 -34.09 4.84 19.72
C VAL A 537 -33.41 6.15 19.30
N ALA A 538 -33.70 6.60 18.09
CA ALA A 538 -33.34 7.90 17.54
C ALA A 538 -34.59 8.77 17.35
N ARG A 539 -34.47 10.07 17.68
CA ARG A 539 -35.58 11.05 17.63
C ARG A 539 -35.24 12.17 16.66
N PRO A 540 -35.57 12.02 15.37
CA PRO A 540 -35.23 13.01 14.36
C PRO A 540 -36.05 14.31 14.53
N PRO A 541 -35.54 15.46 14.07
CA PRO A 541 -36.15 16.77 14.29
C PRO A 541 -37.44 16.99 13.49
N TRP A 542 -37.77 16.10 12.55
CA TRP A 542 -39.03 16.09 11.81
C TRP A 542 -40.12 15.20 12.44
N GLY A 543 -39.84 14.61 13.62
CA GLY A 543 -40.78 13.76 14.36
C GLY A 543 -40.69 12.27 13.99
N GLY A 544 -41.34 11.44 14.82
CA GLY A 544 -41.22 9.98 14.80
C GLY A 544 -40.14 9.46 15.74
N GLU A 545 -40.15 8.14 15.96
CA GLU A 545 -39.12 7.42 16.72
C GLU A 545 -38.61 6.28 15.84
N LEU A 546 -37.29 6.11 15.76
CA LEU A 546 -36.63 5.11 14.93
C LEU A 546 -35.81 4.19 15.82
N ASP A 547 -35.99 2.87 15.69
CA ASP A 547 -35.14 1.91 16.40
C ASP A 547 -33.67 2.06 15.96
N LEU A 548 -32.77 2.12 16.94
CA LEU A 548 -31.33 2.06 16.69
C LEU A 548 -30.97 0.66 16.24
N ARG A 549 -30.20 0.59 15.16
CA ARG A 549 -29.63 -0.67 14.65
C ARG A 549 -28.24 -0.36 14.11
N PRO A 550 -27.27 -0.09 15.00
CA PRO A 550 -26.01 0.49 14.62
C PRO A 550 -25.11 -0.52 13.89
N PHE A 551 -24.39 -0.04 12.87
CA PHE A 551 -23.44 -0.82 12.07
C PHE A 551 -22.39 0.10 11.44
N PHE A 552 -21.36 -0.48 10.83
CA PHE A 552 -20.29 0.25 10.14
C PHE A 552 -20.53 0.21 8.62
N GLY A 553 -20.68 1.37 7.99
CA GLY A 553 -20.80 1.50 6.53
C GLY A 553 -19.54 1.04 5.82
N VAL A 554 -18.36 1.38 6.36
CA VAL A 554 -17.06 0.96 5.84
C VAL A 554 -16.44 -0.16 6.68
N MET A 555 -16.26 -1.32 6.05
CA MET A 555 -15.38 -2.39 6.52
C MET A 555 -14.60 -2.97 5.32
N ALA A 556 -13.28 -3.02 5.42
CA ALA A 556 -12.44 -3.40 4.29
C ALA A 556 -11.12 -4.05 4.68
N THR A 557 -10.61 -4.90 3.80
CA THR A 557 -9.18 -5.26 3.75
C THR A 557 -8.44 -4.27 2.85
N ALA A 558 -7.10 -4.25 2.91
CA ALA A 558 -6.34 -3.46 1.95
C ALA A 558 -6.60 -3.91 0.51
N PRO A 559 -6.71 -2.97 -0.44
CA PRO A 559 -6.92 -3.28 -1.84
C PRO A 559 -5.71 -4.03 -2.42
N PRO A 560 -5.85 -4.68 -3.59
CA PRO A 560 -4.71 -5.14 -4.37
C PRO A 560 -3.68 -4.03 -4.56
N VAL A 561 -2.38 -4.34 -4.39
CA VAL A 561 -1.29 -3.34 -4.47
C VAL A 561 -1.33 -2.57 -5.79
N GLY A 562 -1.63 -3.26 -6.90
CA GLY A 562 -1.73 -2.67 -8.23
C GLY A 562 -2.87 -1.65 -8.40
N PHE A 563 -3.86 -1.62 -7.50
CA PHE A 563 -4.94 -0.62 -7.51
C PHE A 563 -4.47 0.70 -6.90
N GLY A 564 -3.37 0.69 -6.14
CA GLY A 564 -2.90 1.86 -5.40
C GLY A 564 -3.94 2.34 -4.38
N ARG A 565 -3.81 3.61 -3.98
CA ARG A 565 -4.76 4.27 -3.07
C ARG A 565 -6.15 4.36 -3.69
N GLN A 566 -7.17 3.95 -2.95
CA GLN A 566 -8.56 3.93 -3.36
C GLN A 566 -9.39 4.93 -2.55
N SER A 567 -10.40 5.54 -3.19
CA SER A 567 -11.40 6.36 -2.51
C SER A 567 -12.18 5.54 -1.49
N SER A 568 -12.50 6.14 -0.33
CA SER A 568 -13.37 5.52 0.66
C SER A 568 -14.85 5.47 0.25
N ILE A 569 -15.28 6.22 -0.78
CA ILE A 569 -16.70 6.38 -1.15
C ILE A 569 -17.31 5.11 -1.75
N PRO A 570 -16.79 4.57 -2.86
CA PRO A 570 -17.43 3.42 -3.50
C PRO A 570 -17.06 2.09 -2.82
N PRO A 571 -18.01 1.15 -2.65
CA PRO A 571 -17.67 -0.23 -2.32
C PRO A 571 -16.89 -0.87 -3.46
N ARG A 572 -16.22 -1.97 -3.13
CA ARG A 572 -15.39 -2.79 -4.01
C ARG A 572 -15.68 -4.25 -3.77
N ASN A 573 -15.95 -4.96 -4.86
CA ASN A 573 -16.11 -6.40 -4.84
C ASN A 573 -14.82 -7.08 -4.37
N GLU A 574 -13.65 -6.49 -4.57
CA GLU A 574 -12.39 -7.16 -4.30
C GLU A 574 -12.01 -7.14 -2.82
N PHE A 575 -12.44 -6.15 -2.04
CA PHE A 575 -11.91 -5.93 -0.68
C PHE A 575 -12.90 -5.28 0.31
N GLY A 576 -14.17 -5.09 -0.06
CA GLY A 576 -15.16 -4.42 0.78
C GLY A 576 -15.18 -2.91 0.56
N GLY A 577 -15.02 -2.11 1.61
CA GLY A 577 -15.13 -0.65 1.55
C GLY A 577 -16.49 -0.18 2.06
N ASN A 578 -17.06 0.85 1.43
CA ASN A 578 -18.36 1.44 1.82
C ASN A 578 -19.53 0.56 1.40
N LEU A 579 -19.73 -0.52 2.15
CA LEU A 579 -20.73 -1.54 1.86
C LEU A 579 -22.15 -1.03 2.16
N ASP A 580 -22.31 -0.23 3.21
CA ASP A 580 -23.59 0.34 3.67
C ASP A 580 -24.69 -0.70 3.83
N CYS A 581 -24.28 -1.89 4.29
CA CYS A 581 -25.18 -3.01 4.47
C CYS A 581 -25.66 -3.05 5.91
N LYS A 582 -26.90 -2.59 6.13
CA LYS A 582 -27.57 -2.52 7.44
C LYS A 582 -27.71 -3.87 8.17
N GLU A 583 -27.39 -4.98 7.50
CA GLU A 583 -27.40 -6.33 8.08
C GLU A 583 -26.07 -6.66 8.80
N LEU A 584 -25.02 -5.85 8.62
CA LEU A 584 -23.69 -6.01 9.24
C LEU A 584 -23.63 -5.47 10.68
N VAL A 585 -24.58 -5.91 11.50
CA VAL A 585 -24.76 -5.50 12.91
C VAL A 585 -23.98 -6.39 13.88
N ALA A 586 -24.02 -6.09 15.18
CA ALA A 586 -23.57 -7.03 16.21
C ALA A 586 -24.24 -8.41 16.04
N GLY A 587 -23.43 -9.48 16.13
CA GLY A 587 -23.82 -10.87 15.84
C GLY A 587 -23.65 -11.28 14.37
N SER A 588 -23.26 -10.38 13.47
CA SER A 588 -22.93 -10.73 12.08
C SER A 588 -21.46 -11.11 11.91
N THR A 589 -21.19 -11.90 10.88
CA THR A 589 -19.85 -12.27 10.43
C THR A 589 -19.67 -11.81 8.99
N LEU A 590 -18.64 -11.03 8.71
CA LEU A 590 -18.26 -10.60 7.36
C LEU A 590 -16.99 -11.34 6.90
N TYR A 591 -16.98 -11.80 5.66
CA TYR A 591 -15.85 -12.44 5.01
C TYR A 591 -15.31 -11.53 3.92
N LEU A 592 -14.06 -11.12 4.05
CA LEU A 592 -13.38 -10.21 3.14
C LEU A 592 -12.20 -10.90 2.44
N PRO A 593 -12.05 -10.78 1.12
CA PRO A 593 -10.86 -11.30 0.44
C PRO A 593 -9.58 -10.59 0.87
N VAL A 594 -8.49 -11.33 1.03
CA VAL A 594 -7.18 -10.78 1.40
C VAL A 594 -6.30 -10.63 0.16
N HIS A 595 -5.78 -9.42 -0.07
CA HIS A 595 -4.85 -9.13 -1.19
C HIS A 595 -3.48 -8.62 -0.74
N VAL A 596 -3.36 -8.26 0.54
CA VAL A 596 -2.13 -7.76 1.16
C VAL A 596 -1.90 -8.56 2.44
N ALA A 597 -0.64 -8.89 2.73
CA ALA A 597 -0.27 -9.59 3.95
C ALA A 597 -0.82 -8.86 5.19
N GLY A 598 -1.32 -9.65 6.14
CA GLY A 598 -1.98 -9.13 7.34
C GLY A 598 -3.41 -8.69 7.15
N ALA A 599 -3.99 -8.80 5.95
CA ALA A 599 -5.31 -8.28 5.56
C ALA A 599 -5.46 -6.75 5.65
N MET A 600 -4.79 -6.09 6.59
CA MET A 600 -4.78 -4.64 6.79
C MET A 600 -6.20 -4.10 6.93
N PHE A 601 -6.93 -4.65 7.90
CA PHE A 601 -8.34 -4.38 8.13
C PHE A 601 -8.58 -2.93 8.58
N VAL A 602 -9.50 -2.23 7.92
CA VAL A 602 -9.93 -0.88 8.29
C VAL A 602 -11.44 -0.85 8.49
N VAL A 603 -11.90 0.02 9.39
CA VAL A 603 -13.31 0.19 9.72
C VAL A 603 -13.63 1.66 10.01
N GLY A 604 -14.82 2.10 9.65
CA GLY A 604 -15.27 3.47 9.87
C GLY A 604 -16.71 3.67 9.40
N ASP A 605 -17.10 4.94 9.24
CA ASP A 605 -18.43 5.34 8.78
C ASP A 605 -19.56 4.74 9.62
N GLY A 606 -19.60 5.12 10.90
CA GLY A 606 -20.56 4.57 11.84
C GLY A 606 -21.97 5.08 11.58
N HIS A 607 -22.94 4.17 11.43
CA HIS A 607 -24.35 4.51 11.22
C HIS A 607 -25.17 4.06 12.42
N ALA A 608 -25.98 4.97 12.99
CA ALA A 608 -26.95 4.60 14.03
C ALA A 608 -28.16 3.85 13.45
N ARG A 609 -28.52 4.19 12.20
CA ARG A 609 -29.62 3.59 11.44
C ARG A 609 -29.51 3.93 9.96
N GLN A 610 -29.86 2.98 9.10
CA GLN A 610 -29.99 3.18 7.66
C GLN A 610 -31.19 2.39 7.09
N GLY A 611 -31.79 2.90 6.02
CA GLY A 611 -32.73 2.17 5.17
C GLY A 611 -32.03 1.51 3.97
N ASP A 612 -32.74 0.63 3.26
CA ASP A 612 -32.25 0.08 1.99
C ASP A 612 -32.18 1.20 0.94
N GLY A 613 -31.01 1.37 0.34
CA GLY A 613 -30.76 2.33 -0.72
C GLY A 613 -30.11 3.64 -0.28
N GLU A 614 -30.10 3.96 1.03
CA GLU A 614 -29.45 5.16 1.57
C GLU A 614 -29.82 6.45 0.79
N CYS A 615 -31.11 6.60 0.48
CA CYS A 615 -31.56 7.36 -0.68
C CYS A 615 -31.13 8.85 -0.73
N CYS A 616 -30.92 9.52 0.40
CA CYS A 616 -30.50 10.92 0.41
C CYS A 616 -28.98 11.14 0.34
N GLY A 617 -28.20 10.05 0.40
CA GLY A 617 -26.74 10.08 0.31
C GLY A 617 -26.00 9.90 1.63
N THR A 618 -26.71 9.80 2.75
CA THR A 618 -26.16 9.58 4.10
C THR A 618 -27.17 8.83 4.96
N ALA A 619 -26.68 8.10 5.96
CA ALA A 619 -27.47 7.48 7.01
C ALA A 619 -27.79 8.44 8.18
N LEU A 620 -28.14 7.89 9.35
CA LEU A 620 -27.91 8.56 10.64
C LEU A 620 -26.43 8.39 11.00
N GLU A 621 -25.57 9.25 10.46
CA GLU A 621 -24.12 9.23 10.61
C GLU A 621 -23.68 9.58 12.04
N THR A 622 -22.87 8.75 12.69
CA THR A 622 -22.48 8.91 14.10
C THR A 622 -21.08 8.34 14.40
N CYS A 623 -20.65 8.44 15.65
CA CYS A 623 -19.43 7.83 16.16
C CYS A 623 -19.77 6.50 16.85
N LEU A 624 -19.08 5.42 16.49
CA LEU A 624 -19.30 4.08 17.03
C LEU A 624 -18.03 3.48 17.59
N ALA A 625 -18.18 2.63 18.61
CA ALA A 625 -17.17 1.66 19.01
C ALA A 625 -17.64 0.26 18.62
N GLY A 626 -16.74 -0.55 18.06
CA GLY A 626 -17.02 -1.94 17.70
C GLY A 626 -16.06 -2.91 18.39
N ALA A 627 -16.58 -4.01 18.92
CA ALA A 627 -15.78 -5.17 19.30
C ALA A 627 -15.78 -6.17 18.15
N PHE A 628 -14.60 -6.55 17.66
CA PHE A 628 -14.44 -7.45 16.53
C PHE A 628 -13.60 -8.66 16.90
N ARG A 629 -13.89 -9.83 16.36
CA ARG A 629 -12.91 -10.92 16.26
C ARG A 629 -12.39 -11.00 14.82
N LEU A 630 -11.07 -11.01 14.67
CA LEU A 630 -10.43 -11.08 13.38
C LEU A 630 -9.75 -12.44 13.20
N SER A 631 -10.26 -13.25 12.28
CA SER A 631 -9.73 -14.60 12.02
C SER A 631 -9.34 -14.81 10.56
N VAL A 632 -8.32 -15.63 10.33
CA VAL A 632 -7.83 -15.98 9.00
C VAL A 632 -8.44 -17.31 8.58
N VAL A 633 -9.20 -17.29 7.48
CA VAL A 633 -9.74 -18.49 6.85
C VAL A 633 -8.89 -18.82 5.64
N LYS A 634 -8.19 -19.96 5.71
CA LYS A 634 -7.43 -20.50 4.59
C LYS A 634 -8.38 -21.16 3.59
N PRO A 635 -8.27 -20.90 2.27
CA PRO A 635 -8.98 -21.70 1.29
C PRO A 635 -8.51 -23.16 1.41
N SER A 636 -9.43 -24.11 1.53
CA SER A 636 -9.09 -25.53 1.64
C SER A 636 -8.34 -26.00 0.38
N VAL A 637 -7.04 -26.23 0.50
CA VAL A 637 -6.25 -27.02 -0.46
C VAL A 637 -6.41 -28.48 -0.05
N PRO A 638 -6.97 -29.38 -0.88
CA PRO A 638 -6.94 -30.80 -0.58
C PRO A 638 -5.48 -31.25 -0.44
N PRO A 639 -5.10 -31.96 0.63
CA PRO A 639 -3.80 -32.60 0.69
C PRO A 639 -3.76 -33.67 -0.40
N SER A 640 -2.85 -33.53 -1.36
CA SER A 640 -2.49 -34.49 -2.41
C SER A 640 -3.60 -34.95 -3.37
N LEU A 641 -3.51 -34.54 -4.65
CA LEU A 641 -4.09 -35.29 -5.78
C LEU A 641 -3.16 -35.23 -7.00
N PRO A 642 -3.05 -36.31 -7.80
CA PRO A 642 -2.07 -36.44 -8.88
C PRO A 642 -2.44 -35.60 -10.12
N VAL A 643 -1.40 -35.25 -10.87
CA VAL A 643 -1.43 -34.42 -12.07
C VAL A 643 -2.20 -35.10 -13.21
N GLY A 644 -3.20 -34.42 -13.77
CA GLY A 644 -3.76 -34.72 -15.09
C GLY A 644 -5.29 -34.86 -15.15
N GLY A 645 -6.01 -33.74 -15.19
CA GLY A 645 -7.45 -33.68 -15.47
C GLY A 645 -7.99 -32.25 -15.34
N PRO A 646 -9.11 -31.89 -16.00
CA PRO A 646 -9.68 -30.55 -15.90
C PRO A 646 -9.99 -30.24 -14.42
N ARG A 647 -9.52 -29.07 -13.96
CA ARG A 647 -9.47 -28.64 -12.55
C ARG A 647 -10.85 -28.59 -11.88
N ALA A 648 -11.36 -29.74 -11.45
CA ALA A 648 -12.43 -29.84 -10.47
C ALA A 648 -11.77 -30.09 -9.11
N GLY A 649 -11.74 -29.08 -8.24
CA GLY A 649 -11.27 -29.24 -6.86
C GLY A 649 -10.34 -28.17 -6.29
N VAL A 650 -9.91 -27.17 -7.07
CA VAL A 650 -9.27 -25.97 -6.51
C VAL A 650 -10.39 -24.97 -6.19
N ARG A 651 -10.71 -24.75 -4.91
CA ARG A 651 -11.59 -23.63 -4.53
C ARG A 651 -10.84 -22.34 -4.86
N ALA A 652 -11.39 -21.54 -5.77
CA ALA A 652 -10.86 -20.22 -6.10
C ALA A 652 -10.89 -19.33 -4.84
N PRO A 653 -9.97 -18.35 -4.70
CA PRO A 653 -10.06 -17.34 -3.66
C PRO A 653 -11.44 -16.68 -3.66
N LEU A 654 -11.95 -16.30 -2.48
CA LEU A 654 -13.21 -15.58 -2.37
C LEU A 654 -13.15 -14.32 -3.24
N ALA A 655 -14.03 -14.23 -4.23
CA ALA A 655 -14.00 -13.12 -5.19
C ALA A 655 -14.69 -11.86 -4.67
N ARG A 656 -15.63 -12.00 -3.72
CA ARG A 656 -16.52 -10.92 -3.24
C ARG A 656 -16.80 -11.02 -1.73
N PRO A 657 -17.05 -9.89 -1.03
CA PRO A 657 -17.58 -9.92 0.31
C PRO A 657 -18.85 -10.74 0.41
N ARG A 658 -18.93 -11.56 1.46
CA ARG A 658 -20.15 -12.25 1.88
C ARG A 658 -20.25 -12.17 3.39
N ALA A 659 -21.45 -12.28 3.92
CA ALA A 659 -21.71 -12.20 5.34
C ALA A 659 -22.71 -13.26 5.77
N GLU A 660 -22.77 -13.52 7.07
CA GLU A 660 -23.85 -14.29 7.66
C GLU A 660 -24.25 -13.69 9.01
N THR A 661 -25.48 -13.98 9.39
CA THR A 661 -25.97 -13.84 10.77
C THR A 661 -26.25 -15.24 11.31
N ASP A 662 -26.69 -15.34 12.56
CA ASP A 662 -27.17 -16.61 13.12
C ASP A 662 -28.24 -17.28 12.24
N GLY A 663 -29.11 -16.48 11.62
CA GLY A 663 -30.28 -16.96 10.88
C GLY A 663 -30.17 -16.95 9.36
N ALA A 664 -29.22 -16.23 8.76
CA ALA A 664 -29.21 -16.00 7.32
C ALA A 664 -27.80 -15.97 6.71
N LEU A 665 -27.70 -16.40 5.45
CA LEU A 665 -26.58 -16.14 4.55
C LEU A 665 -26.83 -14.85 3.78
N ILE A 666 -25.79 -14.06 3.56
CA ILE A 666 -25.84 -12.77 2.89
C ILE A 666 -24.73 -12.68 1.85
N THR A 667 -25.06 -12.42 0.59
CA THR A 667 -24.04 -12.10 -0.44
C THR A 667 -24.20 -10.67 -0.89
N LEU A 668 -23.08 -10.00 -1.15
CA LEU A 668 -23.05 -8.60 -1.54
C LEU A 668 -22.36 -8.46 -2.90
N ALA A 669 -22.85 -7.54 -3.71
CA ALA A 669 -22.15 -7.12 -4.92
C ALA A 669 -22.40 -5.64 -5.21
N CYS A 670 -21.44 -5.02 -5.88
CA CYS A 670 -21.58 -3.68 -6.41
C CYS A 670 -21.29 -3.63 -7.91
N ALA A 671 -22.03 -2.77 -8.62
CA ALA A 671 -21.90 -2.54 -10.06
C ALA A 671 -22.37 -1.11 -10.42
N MET A 672 -22.22 -0.70 -11.68
CA MET A 672 -22.72 0.62 -12.12
C MET A 672 -24.24 0.71 -12.19
N ARG A 673 -24.92 -0.43 -12.36
CA ARG A 673 -26.38 -0.54 -12.43
C ARG A 673 -26.88 -1.43 -11.30
N VAL A 674 -28.07 -1.12 -10.80
CA VAL A 674 -28.75 -1.92 -9.76
C VAL A 674 -29.01 -3.33 -10.26
N ASP A 675 -29.47 -3.49 -11.50
CA ASP A 675 -29.73 -4.81 -12.10
C ASP A 675 -28.46 -5.69 -12.11
N ASP A 676 -27.32 -5.12 -12.53
CA ASP A 676 -26.04 -5.83 -12.59
C ASP A 676 -25.56 -6.21 -11.18
N ALA A 677 -25.74 -5.32 -10.20
CA ALA A 677 -25.39 -5.59 -8.80
C ALA A 677 -26.27 -6.70 -8.22
N ALA A 678 -27.58 -6.68 -8.51
CA ALA A 678 -28.51 -7.71 -8.08
C ALA A 678 -28.17 -9.08 -8.69
N SER A 679 -27.95 -9.13 -10.00
CA SER A 679 -27.52 -10.37 -10.68
C SER A 679 -26.21 -10.91 -10.11
N ALA A 680 -25.21 -10.05 -9.89
CA ALA A 680 -23.93 -10.47 -9.33
C ALA A 680 -24.04 -10.98 -7.87
N ALA A 681 -24.93 -10.39 -7.05
CA ALA A 681 -25.17 -10.85 -5.68
C ALA A 681 -25.89 -12.21 -5.66
N LEU A 682 -26.84 -12.43 -6.58
CA LEU A 682 -27.51 -13.73 -6.76
C LEU A 682 -26.52 -14.81 -7.24
N GLU A 683 -25.67 -14.49 -8.22
CA GLU A 683 -24.60 -15.40 -8.68
C GLU A 683 -23.65 -15.78 -7.54
N ALA A 684 -23.24 -14.80 -6.72
CA ALA A 684 -22.42 -15.06 -5.55
C ALA A 684 -23.12 -16.00 -4.54
N MET A 685 -24.44 -15.87 -4.37
CA MET A 685 -25.21 -16.77 -3.50
C MET A 685 -25.26 -18.18 -4.09
N LEU A 686 -25.45 -18.33 -5.40
CA LEU A 686 -25.41 -19.64 -6.06
C LEU A 686 -24.06 -20.33 -5.89
N ASP A 687 -22.97 -19.58 -6.01
CA ASP A 687 -21.62 -20.11 -5.83
C ASP A 687 -21.41 -20.55 -4.37
N TRP A 688 -21.86 -19.74 -3.41
CA TRP A 688 -21.76 -20.09 -1.99
C TRP A 688 -22.65 -21.29 -1.62
N LEU A 689 -23.84 -21.40 -2.19
CA LEU A 689 -24.69 -22.58 -2.03
C LEU A 689 -24.00 -23.84 -2.56
N GLY A 690 -23.35 -23.76 -3.73
CA GLY A 690 -22.57 -24.87 -4.26
C GLY A 690 -21.39 -25.25 -3.37
N GLU A 691 -20.76 -24.28 -2.68
CA GLU A 691 -19.73 -24.54 -1.69
C GLU A 691 -20.26 -25.22 -0.41
N LEU A 692 -21.45 -24.84 0.05
CA LEU A 692 -22.05 -25.33 1.30
C LEU A 692 -22.83 -26.63 1.12
N ARG A 693 -23.37 -26.88 -0.09
CA ARG A 693 -24.20 -28.02 -0.46
C ARG A 693 -23.78 -28.55 -1.83
N PRO A 694 -22.65 -29.27 -1.92
CA PRO A 694 -22.16 -29.80 -3.21
C PRO A 694 -23.15 -30.72 -3.92
N ALA A 695 -24.05 -31.39 -3.18
CA ALA A 695 -25.10 -32.24 -3.74
C ALA A 695 -26.34 -31.47 -4.25
N LEU A 696 -26.49 -30.18 -3.92
CA LEU A 696 -27.60 -29.37 -4.42
C LEU A 696 -27.33 -28.99 -5.89
N ASP A 697 -28.19 -29.46 -6.80
CA ASP A 697 -28.11 -29.08 -8.22
C ASP A 697 -28.19 -27.56 -8.36
N ARG A 698 -27.33 -26.97 -9.17
CA ARG A 698 -27.25 -25.51 -9.33
C ARG A 698 -28.57 -24.89 -9.84
N ARG A 699 -29.37 -25.63 -10.62
CA ARG A 699 -30.68 -25.18 -11.09
C ARG A 699 -31.70 -25.17 -9.96
N ASP A 700 -31.65 -26.17 -9.10
CA ASP A 700 -32.49 -26.24 -7.90
C ASP A 700 -32.11 -25.13 -6.90
N ALA A 701 -30.80 -24.86 -6.73
CA ALA A 701 -30.34 -23.71 -5.97
C ALA A 701 -30.88 -22.38 -6.55
N TYR A 702 -30.92 -22.24 -7.87
CA TYR A 702 -31.47 -21.04 -8.51
C TYR A 702 -32.99 -20.91 -8.33
N MET A 703 -33.74 -22.01 -8.41
CA MET A 703 -35.16 -22.01 -8.08
C MET A 703 -35.40 -21.71 -6.60
N LEU A 704 -34.56 -22.21 -5.69
CA LEU A 704 -34.60 -21.89 -4.26
C LEU A 704 -34.45 -20.38 -4.02
N LEU A 705 -33.48 -19.73 -4.67
CA LEU A 705 -33.31 -18.28 -4.57
C LEU A 705 -34.53 -17.52 -5.08
N SER A 706 -35.23 -18.02 -6.11
CA SER A 706 -36.45 -17.38 -6.60
C SER A 706 -37.64 -17.44 -5.63
N VAL A 707 -37.68 -18.41 -4.71
CA VAL A 707 -38.82 -18.61 -3.79
C VAL A 707 -38.50 -18.25 -2.34
N ALA A 708 -37.21 -18.15 -1.98
CA ALA A 708 -36.77 -17.93 -0.60
C ALA A 708 -35.60 -16.95 -0.46
N GLY A 709 -35.04 -16.44 -1.56
CA GLY A 709 -33.98 -15.43 -1.54
C GLY A 709 -34.57 -14.02 -1.68
N ASP A 710 -34.26 -13.15 -0.71
CA ASP A 710 -34.66 -11.75 -0.75
C ASP A 710 -33.55 -10.90 -1.36
N VAL A 711 -33.83 -10.19 -2.45
CA VAL A 711 -32.87 -9.28 -3.10
C VAL A 711 -33.13 -7.85 -2.65
N HIS A 712 -32.15 -7.25 -1.99
CA HIS A 712 -32.22 -5.90 -1.46
C HIS A 712 -31.29 -4.96 -2.20
N VAL A 713 -31.71 -3.71 -2.35
CA VAL A 713 -30.82 -2.61 -2.73
C VAL A 713 -30.11 -2.12 -1.48
N THR A 714 -28.80 -2.34 -1.41
CA THR A 714 -27.98 -1.95 -0.26
C THR A 714 -27.85 -0.44 -0.19
N GLN A 715 -27.35 0.17 -1.27
CA GLN A 715 -27.15 1.61 -1.42
C GLN A 715 -27.25 2.03 -2.89
N LEU A 716 -27.62 3.29 -3.12
CA LEU A 716 -27.74 3.91 -4.45
C LEU A 716 -26.77 5.08 -4.69
N VAL A 717 -25.94 5.42 -3.70
CA VAL A 717 -25.41 6.78 -3.55
C VAL A 717 -23.89 6.87 -3.52
N ASN A 718 -23.18 5.73 -3.56
CA ASN A 718 -21.73 5.66 -3.45
C ASN A 718 -21.00 5.93 -4.77
N GLY A 719 -21.18 7.15 -5.28
CA GLY A 719 -20.66 7.61 -6.56
C GLY A 719 -21.40 6.97 -7.73
N THR A 720 -20.67 6.39 -8.68
CA THR A 720 -21.25 5.63 -9.80
C THR A 720 -21.56 4.17 -9.45
N SER A 721 -21.23 3.73 -8.22
CA SER A 721 -21.46 2.37 -7.76
C SER A 721 -22.84 2.23 -7.11
N ARG A 722 -23.52 1.12 -7.38
CA ARG A 722 -24.80 0.70 -6.80
C ARG A 722 -24.57 -0.64 -6.13
N GLY A 723 -25.14 -0.82 -4.94
CA GLY A 723 -24.97 -2.04 -4.14
C GLY A 723 -26.27 -2.82 -4.04
N CYS A 724 -26.19 -4.13 -4.17
CA CYS A 724 -27.27 -5.06 -3.81
C CYS A 724 -26.75 -6.16 -2.91
N HIS A 725 -27.62 -6.69 -2.07
CA HIS A 725 -27.35 -7.88 -1.28
C HIS A 725 -28.50 -8.87 -1.35
N VAL A 726 -28.18 -10.16 -1.29
CA VAL A 726 -29.18 -11.24 -1.23
C VAL A 726 -29.17 -11.83 0.16
N VAL A 727 -30.34 -11.97 0.77
CA VAL A 727 -30.52 -12.64 2.06
C VAL A 727 -31.21 -13.98 1.82
N LEU A 728 -30.61 -15.06 2.31
CA LEU A 728 -31.22 -16.39 2.30
C LEU A 728 -31.23 -16.95 3.73
N GLN A 729 -32.42 -17.24 4.24
CA GLN A 729 -32.56 -17.79 5.58
C GLN A 729 -31.97 -19.21 5.65
N LYS A 730 -31.08 -19.47 6.62
CA LYS A 730 -30.39 -20.76 6.77
C LYS A 730 -31.35 -21.94 6.93
N ARG A 731 -32.54 -21.72 7.51
CA ARG A 731 -33.62 -22.72 7.62
C ARG A 731 -34.16 -23.21 6.27
N CYS A 732 -33.92 -22.48 5.18
CA CYS A 732 -34.35 -22.84 3.83
C CYS A 732 -33.32 -23.72 3.12
N LEU A 733 -32.13 -23.92 3.71
CA LEU A 733 -31.12 -24.80 3.14
C LEU A 733 -31.54 -26.26 3.29
N PRO A 734 -31.31 -27.12 2.28
CA PRO A 734 -31.45 -28.55 2.44
C PRO A 734 -30.48 -29.06 3.52
N PRO A 735 -30.77 -30.23 4.13
CA PRO A 735 -29.83 -30.88 5.05
C PRO A 735 -28.45 -31.07 4.41
N ALA A 736 -27.39 -31.07 5.22
CA ALA A 736 -26.07 -31.44 4.73
C ALA A 736 -26.02 -32.95 4.41
N ASP A 737 -25.14 -33.35 3.48
CA ASP A 737 -24.96 -34.77 3.14
C ASP A 737 -24.63 -35.59 4.39
N GLY A 738 -25.50 -36.55 4.74
CA GLY A 738 -25.35 -37.41 5.93
C GLY A 738 -26.17 -37.00 7.15
N GLU A 739 -26.84 -35.84 7.14
CA GLU A 739 -27.84 -35.49 8.15
C GLU A 739 -29.22 -36.00 7.70
N ALA A 740 -29.78 -36.98 8.43
CA ALA A 740 -31.15 -37.40 8.22
C ALA A 740 -32.08 -36.21 8.49
N GLY A 741 -32.78 -35.74 7.45
CA GLY A 741 -33.79 -34.70 7.60
C GLY A 741 -34.86 -35.11 8.64
N PRO A 742 -35.52 -34.14 9.30
CA PRO A 742 -36.58 -34.47 10.24
C PRO A 742 -37.62 -35.35 9.52
N ALA A 743 -37.85 -36.55 10.07
CA ALA A 743 -38.84 -37.47 9.54
C ALA A 743 -40.16 -36.72 9.37
N ALA A 744 -40.65 -36.63 8.14
CA ALA A 744 -41.93 -36.02 7.86
C ALA A 744 -42.98 -36.75 8.69
N ALA A 745 -43.49 -36.09 9.73
CA ALA A 745 -44.71 -36.51 10.40
C ALA A 745 -45.81 -36.39 9.34
N VAL A 746 -46.14 -37.52 8.72
CA VAL A 746 -47.31 -37.66 7.86
C VAL A 746 -48.51 -37.46 8.77
N ALA A 747 -49.06 -36.24 8.76
CA ALA A 747 -50.38 -35.99 9.31
C ALA A 747 -51.39 -36.65 8.37
N THR A 748 -51.97 -37.76 8.82
CA THR A 748 -53.14 -38.42 8.24
C THR A 748 -54.42 -37.64 8.49
#